data_AF-A0A7D4T9S5-F1
#
_entry.id   AF-A0A7D4T9S5-F1
#
_cell.length_a   1.000
_cell.length_b   1.000
_cell.length_c   1.000
_cell.angle_alpha   90.00
_cell.angle_beta   90.00
_cell.angle_gamma   90.00
#
_symmetry.space_group_name_H-M   'P 1'
#
loop_
_entity.id
_entity.type
_entity.pdbx_description
1 polymer ?
#
loop_
_entity_poly.entity_id
_entity_poly.type
_entity_poly.pdbx_seq_one_letter_code
_entity_poly.pdbx_strand_id
1 'polypeptide(L)'
;MAELILFLTLIVFGLYSEEFFATLLAGIVIWILLQKNNQLQNQLNKLLAEFETFKQSTNRPEPSAKKHSPPQESGETLASTQSPHSATIPSNETPQGARQTSPVPKAKWKSVSPWNKDSKDDQTDNAKPLIASVQQYLRSGSLPPWLNWFIESNVTTKIGLFVLFFGLGFLLKYAADQGLLPIELRLLAIAILGLILLLIGLKLFTKQKQQNFALLLQGGGIGILYLTTYFAFKFYDVIPVSAGFFILLLVMASSIYLAVKQDAQPLAFMGALGGFLAPILASTGQGSHIILFSYYIVLNLSIFAIAWFKAWRRLNLLGFVMTFWIAIFWGWFRYTPENYLSVQLFLIAFFLLYTAIAVLFAFKQPPNLKGMVDGTIVFGTPIISFVIQTDLMRPFEDGLATSSLILGLFYLALGFGLMKKAGSDLKLLYQAFSALGVIFLTITVPLFFDDHVVSAIWSIEACGIIWLALRQRQSLGLYFGILLQLLASQFFYIAQFALISSAETAIFNAFYLGGLLVGVANLLSAFMLYKSRSLQSMEIRAASILLLIIGTLWWFSIHWLEIERFASFDWQTFGILTHLLITSLLITAIEVRFNWQDLRYYRPLWLVFLLLYALYLFDHNSHPFAHHAWIVWLFNGAAFYAILKWLENHSPESILFGKQLHALSLYLFIGILALEGQHYATHHYLDWVAASLLLFMLPVILGQSLINQRRFWPFNAHAELYLNTLALPLLLIIFVWLISFNLASAGEALGTFYLPLLNTLDLLALTGFSVLYQWLKSDTQNARSIIDRGAWYLFGIALFAFANAVILRLLYHWYDIYYSLHIWLNSSTTQTTLAIFWSLLGVAIMKWAQKSAKRTLWLAGSALLALVVIKLFIFDLSNSGTIARIISFIGVGGILITVGYFFPIPPQSKPPIKNPAEESPNKP
;
A
#
# COMPACT_ATOMS: atom_id res chain seq x y z
N MET A 1 17.08 8.54 2.31
CA MET A 1 18.01 7.40 2.43
C MET A 1 17.28 6.17 2.97
N ALA A 2 16.59 6.26 4.11
CA ALA A 2 15.75 5.17 4.65
C ALA A 2 14.71 4.64 3.65
N GLU A 3 14.06 5.50 2.87
CA GLU A 3 13.07 5.09 1.85
C GLU A 3 13.67 4.34 0.67
N LEU A 4 14.88 4.71 0.24
CA LEU A 4 15.62 4.02 -0.82
C LEU A 4 16.16 2.68 -0.31
N ILE A 5 16.62 2.64 0.94
CA ILE A 5 17.08 1.41 1.60
C ILE A 5 15.90 0.46 1.77
N LEU A 6 14.72 0.93 2.20
CA LEU A 6 13.49 0.13 2.31
C LEU A 6 13.04 -0.40 0.94
N PHE A 7 13.09 0.43 -0.09
CA PHE A 7 12.78 0.03 -1.47
C PHE A 7 13.76 -1.03 -1.99
N LEU A 8 15.07 -0.84 -1.78
CA LEU A 8 16.10 -1.80 -2.18
C LEU A 8 16.05 -3.08 -1.35
N THR A 9 15.74 -3.02 -0.05
CA THR A 9 15.56 -4.22 0.79
C THR A 9 14.32 -4.99 0.40
N LEU A 10 13.23 -4.35 -0.01
CA LEU A 10 12.04 -5.04 -0.52
C LEU A 10 12.29 -5.68 -1.90
N ILE A 11 13.12 -5.07 -2.75
CA ILE A 11 13.59 -5.69 -4.00
C ILE A 11 14.46 -6.93 -3.72
N VAL A 12 15.43 -6.81 -2.80
CA VAL A 12 16.31 -7.92 -2.41
C VAL A 12 15.54 -9.03 -1.72
N PHE A 13 14.60 -8.70 -0.83
CA PHE A 13 13.74 -9.69 -0.15
C PHE A 13 12.79 -10.38 -1.14
N GLY A 14 12.26 -9.64 -2.11
CA GLY A 14 11.44 -10.20 -3.17
C GLY A 14 12.20 -11.24 -4.00
N LEU A 15 13.49 -11.01 -4.30
CA LEU A 15 14.32 -11.90 -5.12
C LEU A 15 14.52 -13.30 -4.49
N TYR A 16 14.32 -13.42 -3.18
CA TYR A 16 14.38 -14.68 -2.44
C TYR A 16 13.00 -15.25 -2.07
N SER A 17 11.91 -14.59 -2.49
CA SER A 17 10.53 -15.04 -2.22
C SER A 17 9.87 -15.55 -3.49
N GLU A 18 9.06 -16.61 -3.40
CA GLU A 18 8.21 -17.05 -4.53
C GLU A 18 7.21 -15.96 -4.98
N GLU A 19 6.99 -14.93 -4.15
CA GLU A 19 6.11 -13.79 -4.40
C GLU A 19 6.87 -12.48 -4.71
N PHE A 20 7.93 -12.55 -5.53
CA PHE A 20 8.73 -11.39 -5.95
C PHE A 20 7.89 -10.18 -6.42
N PHE A 21 6.84 -10.42 -7.19
CA PHE A 21 5.99 -9.34 -7.73
C PHE A 21 5.07 -8.71 -6.68
N ALA A 22 4.56 -9.48 -5.71
CA ALA A 22 3.70 -8.96 -4.64
C ALA A 22 4.50 -8.08 -3.67
N THR A 23 5.73 -8.50 -3.35
CA THR A 23 6.67 -7.75 -2.51
C THR A 23 7.19 -6.49 -3.21
N LEU A 24 7.44 -6.55 -4.53
CA LEU A 24 7.77 -5.39 -5.35
C LEU A 24 6.62 -4.37 -5.44
N LEU A 25 5.38 -4.84 -5.69
CA LEU A 25 4.18 -4.00 -5.71
C LEU A 25 3.93 -3.36 -4.34
N ALA A 26 4.05 -4.13 -3.25
CA ALA A 26 3.94 -3.60 -1.89
C ALA A 26 5.01 -2.53 -1.62
N GLY A 27 6.27 -2.76 -2.03
CA GLY A 27 7.34 -1.78 -1.89
C GLY A 27 7.11 -0.50 -2.67
N ILE A 28 6.57 -0.59 -3.88
CA ILE A 28 6.23 0.58 -4.70
C ILE A 28 5.02 1.32 -4.12
N VAL A 29 3.99 0.61 -3.65
CA VAL A 29 2.82 1.22 -2.99
C VAL A 29 3.24 1.93 -1.70
N ILE A 30 4.08 1.29 -0.88
CA ILE A 30 4.65 1.90 0.34
C ILE A 30 5.47 3.14 -0.01
N TRP A 31 6.30 3.09 -1.07
CA TRP A 31 7.07 4.25 -1.53
C TRP A 31 6.17 5.42 -1.99
N ILE A 32 5.10 5.13 -2.74
CA ILE A 32 4.11 6.13 -3.17
C ILE A 32 3.39 6.73 -1.95
N LEU A 33 3.00 5.92 -0.98
CA LEU A 33 2.35 6.36 0.26
C LEU A 33 3.28 7.23 1.10
N LEU A 34 4.57 6.88 1.20
CA LEU A 34 5.59 7.66 1.92
C LEU A 34 5.84 9.02 1.24
N GLN A 35 5.94 9.05 -0.09
CA GLN A 35 6.02 10.30 -0.88
C GLN A 35 4.81 11.22 -0.61
N LYS A 36 3.60 10.64 -0.62
CA LYS A 36 2.35 11.39 -0.38
C LYS A 36 2.27 11.90 1.07
N ASN A 37 2.72 11.09 2.03
CA ASN A 37 2.80 11.48 3.44
C ASN A 37 3.80 12.61 3.68
N ASN A 38 4.99 12.55 3.09
CA ASN A 38 6.00 13.61 3.21
C ASN A 38 5.50 14.93 2.56
N GLN A 39 4.79 14.86 1.44
CA GLN A 39 4.15 16.04 0.85
C GLN A 39 3.07 16.64 1.75
N LEU A 40 2.21 15.80 2.36
CA LEU A 40 1.20 16.23 3.32
C LEU A 40 1.83 16.87 4.56
N GLN A 41 2.91 16.29 5.08
CA GLN A 41 3.67 16.87 6.19
C GLN A 41 4.30 18.21 5.82
N ASN A 42 4.85 18.34 4.62
CA ASN A 42 5.41 19.61 4.15
C ASN A 42 4.32 20.69 3.97
N GLN A 43 3.15 20.32 3.43
CA GLN A 43 2.00 21.22 3.34
C GLN A 43 1.47 21.61 4.72
N LEU A 44 1.40 20.66 5.66
CA LEU A 44 1.00 20.90 7.04
C LEU A 44 1.99 21.84 7.76
N ASN A 45 3.29 21.60 7.63
CA ASN A 45 4.32 22.44 8.22
C ASN A 45 4.30 23.86 7.64
N LYS A 46 4.03 23.99 6.33
CA LYS A 46 3.86 25.29 5.68
C LYS A 46 2.62 26.03 6.21
N LEU A 47 1.49 25.33 6.35
CA LEU A 47 0.27 25.90 6.93
C LEU A 47 0.44 26.25 8.41
N LEU A 48 1.18 25.46 9.19
CA LEU A 48 1.52 25.76 10.58
C LEU A 48 2.41 27.01 10.69
N ALA A 49 3.40 27.15 9.80
CA ALA A 49 4.25 28.34 9.74
C ALA A 49 3.45 29.60 9.32
N GLU A 50 2.54 29.47 8.35
CA GLU A 50 1.60 30.54 7.96
C GLU A 50 0.63 30.88 9.11
N PHE A 51 0.19 29.90 9.88
CA PHE A 51 -0.66 30.09 11.05
C PHE A 51 0.08 30.79 12.22
N GLU A 52 1.33 30.41 12.50
CA GLU A 52 2.14 31.06 13.54
C GLU A 52 2.48 32.51 13.19
N THR A 53 2.82 32.78 11.93
CA THR A 53 3.05 34.15 11.45
C THR A 53 1.78 34.99 11.51
N PHE A 54 0.61 34.42 11.18
CA PHE A 54 -0.68 35.08 11.35
C PHE A 54 -0.98 35.40 12.82
N LYS A 55 -0.71 34.45 13.74
CA LYS A 55 -0.89 34.63 15.20
C LYS A 55 0.04 35.68 15.79
N GLN A 56 1.27 35.79 15.28
CA GLN A 56 2.21 36.86 15.67
C GLN A 56 1.75 38.24 15.15
N SER A 57 1.14 38.29 13.96
CA SER A 57 0.61 39.55 13.40
C SER A 57 -0.62 40.08 14.14
N THR A 58 -1.43 39.20 14.74
CA THR A 58 -2.62 39.57 15.53
C THR A 58 -2.31 39.95 16.98
N ASN A 59 -1.14 39.59 17.51
CA ASN A 59 -0.70 39.90 18.87
C ASN A 59 0.18 41.16 18.99
N ARG A 60 0.30 41.98 17.92
CA ARG A 60 0.96 43.29 18.01
C ARG A 60 -0.02 44.33 18.59
N PRO A 61 0.28 44.99 19.71
CA PRO A 61 -0.53 46.10 20.20
C PRO A 61 -0.45 47.28 19.20
N GLU A 62 -1.59 47.91 18.90
CA GLU A 62 -1.64 49.13 18.11
C GLU A 62 -0.84 50.27 18.79
N PRO A 63 -0.09 51.10 18.04
CA PRO A 63 0.59 52.23 18.63
C PRO A 63 -0.43 53.31 19.01
N SER A 64 -0.50 53.60 20.30
CA SER A 64 -1.33 54.65 20.90
C SER A 64 -1.05 56.02 20.27
N ALA A 65 -2.09 56.66 19.74
CA ALA A 65 -2.08 58.06 19.35
C ALA A 65 -1.71 58.96 20.54
N LYS A 66 -0.61 59.72 20.44
CA LYS A 66 -0.32 60.85 21.34
C LYS A 66 -0.42 62.16 20.58
N LYS A 67 -1.33 63.00 21.07
CA LYS A 67 -1.54 64.42 20.78
C LYS A 67 -0.23 65.21 20.89
N HIS A 68 0.08 66.07 19.93
CA HIS A 68 0.92 67.26 20.13
C HIS A 68 0.22 68.50 19.54
N SER A 69 0.22 69.57 20.33
CA SER A 69 -0.20 70.94 19.98
C SER A 69 0.95 71.89 20.37
N PRO A 70 1.04 73.09 19.77
CA PRO A 70 2.27 73.73 19.24
C PRO A 70 2.75 74.90 20.15
N PRO A 71 3.50 75.96 19.74
CA PRO A 71 4.34 76.27 18.53
C PRO A 71 5.74 76.89 18.87
N GLN A 72 6.52 77.29 17.84
CA GLN A 72 7.47 78.45 17.71
C GLN A 72 8.75 78.08 16.90
N GLU A 73 8.92 78.65 15.70
CA GLU A 73 9.79 79.81 15.33
C GLU A 73 11.28 79.43 15.23
N SER A 74 12.12 79.88 14.28
CA SER A 74 12.00 80.66 13.03
C SER A 74 13.44 80.81 12.46
N GLY A 75 13.56 80.96 11.14
CA GLY A 75 14.71 81.55 10.44
C GLY A 75 15.65 80.56 9.73
N GLU A 76 16.23 80.83 8.57
CA GLU A 76 16.13 81.93 7.59
C GLU A 76 16.90 81.48 6.31
N THR A 77 16.32 81.75 5.14
CA THR A 77 16.90 82.25 3.86
C THR A 77 18.12 81.61 3.15
N LEU A 78 17.93 81.21 1.88
CA LEU A 78 18.54 81.76 0.62
C LEU A 78 18.20 80.86 -0.59
N ALA A 79 17.33 81.31 -1.52
CA ALA A 79 17.62 81.83 -2.87
C ALA A 79 18.06 80.77 -3.91
N SER A 80 17.14 80.38 -4.83
CA SER A 80 17.06 80.75 -6.27
C SER A 80 17.80 79.74 -7.18
N THR A 81 17.36 79.31 -8.37
CA THR A 81 16.61 79.99 -9.44
C THR A 81 16.21 78.97 -10.56
N GLN A 82 15.05 79.22 -11.20
CA GLN A 82 14.73 79.08 -12.64
C GLN A 82 14.55 77.72 -13.37
N SER A 83 13.33 77.57 -13.92
CA SER A 83 12.85 76.80 -15.09
C SER A 83 13.37 77.40 -16.44
N PRO A 84 12.81 77.16 -17.67
CA PRO A 84 11.81 76.20 -18.20
C PRO A 84 12.08 75.71 -19.68
N HIS A 85 11.06 75.12 -20.35
CA HIS A 85 10.72 75.09 -21.80
C HIS A 85 10.73 73.71 -22.49
N SER A 86 9.78 73.31 -23.36
CA SER A 86 8.58 73.96 -23.92
C SER A 86 7.61 72.96 -24.60
N ALA A 87 6.37 73.42 -24.75
CA ALA A 87 5.19 72.99 -25.54
C ALA A 87 5.44 72.28 -26.90
N THR A 88 4.50 71.55 -27.53
CA THR A 88 3.20 72.03 -28.06
C THR A 88 2.34 70.85 -28.64
N ILE A 89 1.00 70.96 -28.60
CA ILE A 89 0.00 70.20 -29.39
C ILE A 89 -0.63 71.20 -30.40
N PRO A 90 -1.27 70.82 -31.54
CA PRO A 90 -2.73 70.56 -31.51
C PRO A 90 -3.35 69.64 -32.62
N SER A 91 -4.40 68.91 -32.20
CA SER A 91 -5.71 68.57 -32.83
C SER A 91 -5.98 68.24 -34.32
N ASN A 92 -6.90 67.25 -34.46
CA ASN A 92 -8.00 67.04 -35.43
C ASN A 92 -7.74 66.34 -36.77
N GLU A 93 -8.45 65.22 -37.00
CA GLU A 93 -9.50 65.06 -38.03
C GLU A 93 -10.14 63.65 -38.02
N THR A 94 -11.46 63.59 -38.26
CA THR A 94 -12.26 62.42 -38.70
C THR A 94 -12.86 62.82 -40.06
N PRO A 95 -13.20 61.94 -41.05
CA PRO A 95 -14.37 61.05 -40.91
C PRO A 95 -14.44 59.77 -41.81
N GLN A 96 -15.34 58.85 -41.38
CA GLN A 96 -16.34 58.05 -42.13
C GLN A 96 -16.04 57.20 -43.38
N GLY A 97 -16.52 55.94 -43.35
CA GLY A 97 -16.81 55.12 -44.52
C GLY A 97 -17.34 53.70 -44.25
N ALA A 98 -18.66 53.58 -44.02
CA ALA A 98 -19.63 52.45 -44.23
C ALA A 98 -19.19 50.95 -44.15
N ARG A 99 -19.74 50.14 -43.20
CA ARG A 99 -20.95 49.24 -43.25
C ARG A 99 -20.76 48.01 -44.17
N GLN A 100 -20.98 46.72 -43.86
CA GLN A 100 -21.77 45.87 -42.92
C GLN A 100 -20.98 44.53 -42.71
N THR A 101 -21.10 43.66 -41.70
CA THR A 101 -22.24 42.86 -41.21
C THR A 101 -21.96 42.23 -39.82
N SER A 102 -23.02 41.94 -39.08
CA SER A 102 -23.21 41.54 -37.67
C SER A 102 -22.28 40.50 -37.01
N PRO A 103 -21.97 40.68 -35.70
CA PRO A 103 -21.77 39.59 -34.74
C PRO A 103 -22.94 39.45 -33.73
N VAL A 104 -23.31 38.20 -33.46
CA VAL A 104 -24.26 37.67 -32.45
C VAL A 104 -23.56 37.64 -31.04
N PRO A 105 -24.28 37.70 -29.90
CA PRO A 105 -24.01 38.63 -28.80
C PRO A 105 -22.95 38.20 -27.78
N LYS A 106 -22.18 39.18 -27.29
CA LYS A 106 -21.37 39.06 -26.06
C LYS A 106 -22.27 39.12 -24.83
N ALA A 107 -22.37 38.02 -24.10
CA ALA A 107 -22.87 38.02 -22.73
C ALA A 107 -21.98 38.93 -21.87
N LYS A 108 -22.58 39.94 -21.23
CA LYS A 108 -21.95 40.78 -20.21
C LYS A 108 -21.65 39.92 -18.98
N TRP A 109 -20.40 39.51 -18.83
CA TRP A 109 -19.89 39.05 -17.54
C TRP A 109 -19.65 40.27 -16.66
N LYS A 110 -20.39 40.40 -15.56
CA LYS A 110 -20.05 41.32 -14.47
C LYS A 110 -18.70 40.88 -13.90
N SER A 111 -17.67 41.68 -14.10
CA SER A 111 -16.41 41.54 -13.39
C SER A 111 -16.63 41.87 -11.92
N VAL A 112 -16.77 40.85 -11.08
CA VAL A 112 -16.66 41.03 -9.63
C VAL A 112 -15.17 41.10 -9.31
N SER A 113 -14.70 42.32 -9.02
CA SER A 113 -13.38 42.56 -8.45
C SER A 113 -13.34 41.98 -7.02
N PRO A 114 -12.35 41.15 -6.63
CA PRO A 114 -12.37 40.49 -5.31
C PRO A 114 -11.92 41.34 -4.12
N TRP A 115 -11.65 42.64 -4.30
CA TRP A 115 -11.09 43.46 -3.21
C TRP A 115 -11.85 44.77 -3.07
N ASN A 116 -13.00 44.71 -2.40
CA ASN A 116 -13.56 45.87 -1.73
C ASN A 116 -13.20 45.78 -0.24
N LYS A 117 -12.62 46.84 0.30
CA LYS A 117 -11.86 46.84 1.56
C LYS A 117 -12.69 47.23 2.79
N ASP A 118 -14.02 47.10 2.72
CA ASP A 118 -14.96 47.57 3.76
C ASP A 118 -15.88 46.44 4.26
N SER A 119 -15.31 45.33 4.72
CA SER A 119 -16.05 44.35 5.53
C SER A 119 -15.14 43.69 6.57
N LYS A 120 -14.56 44.50 7.45
CA LYS A 120 -14.11 44.00 8.76
C LYS A 120 -15.32 44.10 9.70
N ASP A 121 -16.05 43.00 9.86
CA ASP A 121 -16.56 42.58 11.19
C ASP A 121 -17.36 41.26 11.23
N ASP A 122 -17.67 40.57 10.13
CA ASP A 122 -18.67 39.47 10.19
C ASP A 122 -18.17 38.05 9.86
N GLN A 123 -16.85 37.80 9.81
CA GLN A 123 -16.31 36.47 9.41
C GLN A 123 -15.68 35.64 10.53
N THR A 124 -15.59 36.12 11.76
CA THR A 124 -15.00 35.34 12.88
C THR A 124 -15.99 34.48 13.66
N ASP A 125 -17.31 34.67 13.50
CA ASP A 125 -18.31 33.88 14.25
C ASP A 125 -18.90 32.67 13.49
N ASN A 126 -18.74 32.60 12.17
CA ASN A 126 -19.29 31.51 11.36
C ASN A 126 -18.40 30.24 11.29
N ALA A 127 -17.18 30.27 11.82
CA ALA A 127 -16.29 29.10 11.89
C ALA A 127 -16.58 28.18 13.09
N LYS A 128 -17.13 28.72 14.18
CA LYS A 128 -17.51 27.97 15.39
C LYS A 128 -18.62 26.92 15.16
N PRO A 129 -19.70 27.19 14.39
CA PRO A 129 -20.75 26.17 14.15
C PRO A 129 -20.31 25.03 13.23
N LEU A 130 -19.33 25.25 12.34
CA LEU A 130 -18.82 24.18 11.46
C LEU A 130 -17.94 23.17 12.23
N ILE A 131 -17.13 23.66 13.16
CA ILE A 131 -16.29 22.82 14.02
C ILE A 131 -17.15 22.07 15.04
N ALA A 132 -18.19 22.72 15.58
CA ALA A 132 -19.16 22.08 16.46
C ALA A 132 -19.97 20.98 15.76
N SER A 133 -20.39 21.20 14.51
CA SER A 133 -21.14 20.19 13.74
C SER A 133 -20.28 19.00 13.31
N VAL A 134 -19.00 19.19 12.98
CA VAL A 134 -18.05 18.10 12.70
C VAL A 134 -17.70 17.32 13.98
N GLN A 135 -17.51 18.00 15.11
CA GLN A 135 -17.33 17.33 16.41
C GLN A 135 -18.60 16.61 16.87
N GLN A 136 -19.79 17.10 16.53
CA GLN A 136 -21.06 16.45 16.81
C GLN A 136 -21.26 15.21 15.92
N TYR A 137 -20.85 15.25 14.65
CA TYR A 137 -20.91 14.11 13.71
C TYR A 137 -19.92 12.99 14.07
N LEU A 138 -18.76 13.33 14.64
CA LEU A 138 -17.78 12.35 15.15
C LEU A 138 -18.19 11.76 16.52
N ARG A 139 -19.03 12.46 17.29
CA ARG A 139 -19.54 12.01 18.60
C ARG A 139 -20.85 11.25 18.52
N SER A 140 -21.70 11.52 17.52
CA SER A 140 -22.86 10.68 17.24
C SER A 140 -22.38 9.45 16.48
N GLY A 141 -22.09 8.38 17.21
CA GLY A 141 -22.12 7.02 16.66
C GLY A 141 -23.51 6.77 16.08
N SER A 142 -23.73 7.23 14.85
CA SER A 142 -24.98 7.03 14.15
C SER A 142 -25.09 5.55 13.88
N LEU A 143 -26.05 4.93 14.56
CA LEU A 143 -26.44 3.56 14.32
C LEU A 143 -26.65 3.38 12.81
N PRO A 144 -26.29 2.21 12.25
CA PRO A 144 -26.43 1.99 10.82
C PRO A 144 -27.88 2.27 10.35
N PRO A 145 -28.11 2.76 9.12
CA PRO A 145 -29.38 3.35 8.70
C PRO A 145 -30.64 2.49 8.93
N TRP A 146 -30.48 1.16 8.94
CA TRP A 146 -31.55 0.21 9.23
C TRP A 146 -32.00 0.25 10.69
N LEU A 147 -31.06 0.47 11.62
CA LEU A 147 -31.31 0.57 13.06
C LEU A 147 -31.85 1.97 13.41
N ASN A 148 -31.37 3.00 12.71
CA ASN A 148 -31.91 4.35 12.85
C ASN A 148 -33.37 4.44 12.35
N TRP A 149 -33.71 3.79 11.22
CA TRP A 149 -35.10 3.64 10.77
C TRP A 149 -35.97 2.84 11.76
N PHE A 150 -35.40 1.83 12.42
CA PHE A 150 -36.09 1.02 13.42
C PHE A 150 -36.46 1.85 14.65
N ILE A 151 -35.55 2.74 15.08
CA ILE A 151 -35.67 3.57 16.28
C ILE A 151 -36.44 4.88 16.05
N GLU A 152 -36.34 5.51 14.88
CA GLU A 152 -36.97 6.83 14.61
C GLU A 152 -38.48 6.76 14.32
N SER A 153 -39.00 5.62 13.86
CA SER A 153 -40.44 5.48 13.57
C SER A 153 -41.17 4.62 14.59
N ASN A 154 -41.76 5.31 15.58
CA ASN A 154 -42.82 4.83 16.47
C ASN A 154 -42.58 3.43 17.08
N VAL A 155 -41.41 3.27 17.72
CA VAL A 155 -40.94 2.05 18.39
C VAL A 155 -41.99 1.45 19.31
N THR A 156 -42.72 2.28 20.06
CA THR A 156 -43.80 1.84 20.96
C THR A 156 -44.93 1.11 20.22
N THR A 157 -45.28 1.55 19.01
CA THR A 157 -46.33 0.89 18.21
C THR A 157 -45.81 -0.41 17.60
N LYS A 158 -44.54 -0.46 17.18
CA LYS A 158 -43.91 -1.68 16.65
C LYS A 158 -43.74 -2.73 17.76
N ILE A 159 -43.24 -2.33 18.92
CA ILE A 159 -43.13 -3.18 20.12
C ILE A 159 -44.52 -3.62 20.58
N GLY A 160 -45.51 -2.71 20.61
CA GLY A 160 -46.89 -3.05 20.94
C GLY A 160 -47.50 -4.09 20.00
N LEU A 161 -47.20 -4.02 18.69
CA LEU A 161 -47.63 -5.02 17.71
C LEU A 161 -46.92 -6.37 17.91
N PHE A 162 -45.61 -6.37 18.23
CA PHE A 162 -44.88 -7.60 18.59
C PHE A 162 -45.42 -8.22 19.88
N VAL A 163 -45.66 -7.42 20.92
CA VAL A 163 -46.23 -7.87 22.21
C VAL A 163 -47.65 -8.40 22.02
N LEU A 164 -48.48 -7.75 21.19
CA LEU A 164 -49.81 -8.23 20.85
C LEU A 164 -49.75 -9.56 20.07
N PHE A 165 -48.82 -9.67 19.11
CA PHE A 165 -48.60 -10.91 18.36
C PHE A 165 -48.19 -12.08 19.26
N PHE A 166 -47.23 -11.88 20.18
CA PHE A 166 -46.85 -12.88 21.17
C PHE A 166 -47.96 -13.17 22.19
N GLY A 167 -48.66 -12.13 22.67
CA GLY A 167 -49.78 -12.27 23.59
C GLY A 167 -50.94 -13.07 23.01
N LEU A 168 -51.27 -12.86 21.74
CA LEU A 168 -52.25 -13.66 21.00
C LEU A 168 -51.76 -15.10 20.82
N GLY A 169 -50.48 -15.30 20.48
CA GLY A 169 -49.87 -16.64 20.41
C GLY A 169 -49.96 -17.40 21.74
N PHE A 170 -49.71 -16.73 22.86
CA PHE A 170 -49.85 -17.31 24.20
C PHE A 170 -51.32 -17.57 24.58
N LEU A 171 -52.25 -16.69 24.19
CA LEU A 171 -53.69 -16.89 24.42
C LEU A 171 -54.21 -18.12 23.66
N LEU A 172 -53.75 -18.31 22.43
CA LEU A 172 -54.12 -19.45 21.58
C LEU A 172 -53.47 -20.74 22.05
N LYS A 173 -52.22 -20.69 22.53
CA LYS A 173 -51.57 -21.81 23.23
C LYS A 173 -52.31 -22.17 24.51
N TYR A 174 -52.72 -21.18 25.31
CA TYR A 174 -53.51 -21.42 26.51
C TYR A 174 -54.87 -22.07 26.19
N ALA A 175 -55.58 -21.58 25.18
CA ALA A 175 -56.81 -22.21 24.70
C ALA A 175 -56.58 -23.63 24.15
N ALA A 176 -55.36 -23.89 23.64
CA ALA A 176 -54.92 -25.20 23.19
C ALA A 176 -54.68 -26.18 24.34
N ASP A 177 -53.93 -25.74 25.34
CA ASP A 177 -53.57 -26.53 26.52
C ASP A 177 -54.80 -26.86 27.37
N GLN A 178 -55.87 -26.06 27.27
CA GLN A 178 -57.17 -26.29 27.94
C GLN A 178 -58.18 -27.09 27.08
N GLY A 179 -57.82 -27.49 25.86
CA GLY A 179 -58.70 -28.28 24.98
C GLY A 179 -59.97 -27.55 24.49
N LEU A 180 -60.03 -26.22 24.60
CA LEU A 180 -61.29 -25.46 24.46
C LEU A 180 -61.81 -25.32 23.02
N LEU A 181 -60.96 -25.48 22.00
CA LEU A 181 -61.33 -25.26 20.59
C LEU A 181 -60.64 -26.28 19.67
N PRO A 182 -61.27 -26.81 18.61
CA PRO A 182 -60.57 -27.53 17.54
C PRO A 182 -59.49 -26.67 16.84
N ILE A 183 -58.43 -27.30 16.33
CA ILE A 183 -57.29 -26.58 15.75
C ILE A 183 -57.66 -25.78 14.49
N GLU A 184 -58.62 -26.28 13.73
CA GLU A 184 -59.16 -25.65 12.53
C GLU A 184 -59.83 -24.32 12.86
N LEU A 185 -60.65 -24.28 13.92
CA LEU A 185 -61.32 -23.06 14.37
C LEU A 185 -60.34 -22.04 14.95
N ARG A 186 -59.25 -22.50 15.60
CA ARG A 186 -58.19 -21.61 16.08
C ARG A 186 -57.47 -20.92 14.93
N LEU A 187 -57.04 -21.69 13.92
CA LEU A 187 -56.38 -21.15 12.73
C LEU A 187 -57.31 -20.22 11.95
N LEU A 188 -58.59 -20.59 11.82
CA LEU A 188 -59.59 -19.75 11.16
C LEU A 188 -59.83 -18.42 11.91
N ALA A 189 -59.86 -18.44 13.25
CA ALA A 189 -59.97 -17.21 14.05
C ALA A 189 -58.77 -16.27 13.86
N ILE A 190 -57.55 -16.82 13.80
CA ILE A 190 -56.33 -16.03 13.53
C ILE A 190 -56.34 -15.47 12.10
N ALA A 191 -56.80 -16.26 11.12
CA ALA A 191 -56.94 -15.79 9.75
C ALA A 191 -57.96 -14.64 9.63
N ILE A 192 -59.10 -14.76 10.32
CA ILE A 192 -60.11 -13.69 10.40
C ILE A 192 -59.51 -12.43 11.04
N LEU A 193 -58.72 -12.57 12.11
CA LEU A 193 -58.04 -11.44 12.73
C LEU A 193 -57.10 -10.73 11.73
N GLY A 194 -56.31 -11.49 10.96
CA GLY A 194 -55.46 -10.95 9.90
C GLY A 194 -56.24 -10.18 8.83
N LEU A 195 -57.40 -10.71 8.41
CA LEU A 195 -58.33 -10.05 7.49
C LEU A 195 -58.93 -8.76 8.09
N ILE A 196 -59.35 -8.78 9.36
CA ILE A 196 -59.88 -7.60 10.05
C ILE A 196 -58.83 -6.49 10.11
N LEU A 197 -57.59 -6.82 10.46
CA LEU A 197 -56.48 -5.85 10.49
C LEU A 197 -56.22 -5.24 9.11
N LEU A 198 -56.27 -6.05 8.05
CA LEU A 198 -56.19 -5.58 6.66
C LEU A 198 -57.33 -4.62 6.30
N LEU A 199 -58.58 -4.96 6.62
CA LEU A 199 -59.76 -4.14 6.31
C LEU A 199 -59.78 -2.82 7.11
N ILE A 200 -59.45 -2.86 8.40
CA ILE A 200 -59.30 -1.66 9.23
C ILE A 200 -58.17 -0.78 8.68
N GLY A 201 -57.04 -1.40 8.29
CA GLY A 201 -55.93 -0.71 7.65
C GLY A 201 -56.34 -0.04 6.34
N LEU A 202 -57.17 -0.68 5.51
CA LEU A 202 -57.71 -0.08 4.29
C LEU A 202 -58.60 1.13 4.57
N LYS A 203 -59.49 1.01 5.58
CA LYS A 203 -60.36 2.11 6.00
C LYS A 203 -59.56 3.29 6.54
N LEU A 204 -58.55 3.04 7.38
CA LEU A 204 -57.69 4.08 7.97
C LEU A 204 -56.79 4.76 6.95
N PHE A 205 -56.40 4.07 5.86
CA PHE A 205 -55.55 4.64 4.82
C PHE A 205 -56.20 5.83 4.09
N THR A 206 -57.54 5.88 4.05
CA THR A 206 -58.28 7.05 3.50
C THR A 206 -58.11 8.32 4.33
N LYS A 207 -57.59 8.24 5.56
CA LYS A 207 -57.31 9.39 6.42
C LYS A 207 -55.82 9.76 6.36
N GLN A 208 -55.49 10.92 5.75
CA GLN A 208 -54.10 11.37 5.52
C GLN A 208 -53.20 11.32 6.77
N LYS A 209 -53.70 11.70 7.96
CA LYS A 209 -52.91 11.69 9.20
C LYS A 209 -52.53 10.29 9.72
N GLN A 210 -53.14 9.22 9.19
CA GLN A 210 -52.99 7.85 9.70
C GLN A 210 -52.40 6.87 8.67
N GLN A 211 -51.92 7.34 7.53
CA GLN A 211 -51.42 6.48 6.44
C GLN A 211 -50.28 5.54 6.89
N ASN A 212 -49.31 6.03 7.67
CA ASN A 212 -48.21 5.19 8.16
C ASN A 212 -48.70 4.10 9.13
N PHE A 213 -49.68 4.41 9.98
CA PHE A 213 -50.28 3.45 10.91
C PHE A 213 -51.14 2.42 10.17
N ALA A 214 -51.89 2.86 9.16
CA ALA A 214 -52.66 2.00 8.28
C ALA A 214 -51.78 0.97 7.57
N LEU A 215 -50.61 1.38 7.04
CA LEU A 215 -49.66 0.47 6.40
C LEU A 215 -49.07 -0.55 7.37
N LEU A 216 -48.81 -0.16 8.63
CA LEU A 216 -48.35 -1.07 9.67
C LEU A 216 -49.41 -2.15 9.97
N LEU A 217 -50.69 -1.75 10.06
CA LEU A 217 -51.81 -2.65 10.33
C LEU A 217 -52.06 -3.61 9.16
N GLN A 218 -51.99 -3.11 7.93
CA GLN A 218 -52.10 -3.93 6.71
C GLN A 218 -50.94 -4.93 6.62
N GLY A 219 -49.70 -4.49 6.85
CA GLY A 219 -48.53 -5.36 6.88
C GLY A 219 -48.61 -6.44 7.97
N GLY A 220 -49.09 -6.08 9.17
CA GLY A 220 -49.37 -7.03 10.25
C GLY A 220 -50.44 -8.05 9.88
N GLY A 221 -51.54 -7.61 9.26
CA GLY A 221 -52.60 -8.50 8.77
C GLY A 221 -52.10 -9.49 7.72
N ILE A 222 -51.28 -9.03 6.76
CA ILE A 222 -50.63 -9.89 5.76
C ILE A 222 -49.70 -10.90 6.43
N GLY A 223 -48.87 -10.46 7.38
CA GLY A 223 -47.98 -11.34 8.13
C GLY A 223 -48.71 -12.43 8.90
N ILE A 224 -49.84 -12.08 9.53
CA ILE A 224 -50.71 -13.04 10.23
C ILE A 224 -51.29 -14.07 9.26
N LEU A 225 -51.79 -13.64 8.10
CA LEU A 225 -52.31 -14.56 7.08
C LEU A 225 -51.23 -15.51 6.56
N TYR A 226 -50.00 -15.00 6.35
CA TYR A 226 -48.84 -15.82 5.97
C TYR A 226 -48.54 -16.90 7.01
N LEU A 227 -48.37 -16.50 8.27
CA LEU A 227 -48.02 -17.43 9.35
C LEU A 227 -49.14 -18.43 9.60
N THR A 228 -50.40 -17.99 9.60
CA THR A 228 -51.55 -18.88 9.82
C THR A 228 -51.63 -19.94 8.73
N THR A 229 -51.49 -19.54 7.46
CA THR A 229 -51.48 -20.49 6.34
C THR A 229 -50.30 -21.46 6.47
N TYR A 230 -49.11 -20.97 6.82
CA TYR A 230 -47.92 -21.79 7.05
C TYR A 230 -48.13 -22.85 8.14
N PHE A 231 -48.59 -22.45 9.33
CA PHE A 231 -48.87 -23.39 10.40
C PHE A 231 -49.96 -24.40 10.01
N ALA A 232 -50.97 -23.97 9.26
CA ALA A 232 -52.08 -24.82 8.85
C ALA A 232 -51.64 -26.01 7.98
N PHE A 233 -50.74 -25.82 7.00
CA PHE A 233 -50.28 -26.94 6.17
C PHE A 233 -49.01 -27.64 6.68
N LYS A 234 -48.16 -26.96 7.48
CA LYS A 234 -46.83 -27.49 7.85
C LYS A 234 -46.81 -28.24 9.19
N PHE A 235 -47.57 -27.75 10.16
CA PHE A 235 -47.53 -28.24 11.53
C PHE A 235 -48.80 -28.97 11.96
N TYR A 236 -49.94 -28.58 11.39
CA TYR A 236 -51.24 -29.12 11.79
C TYR A 236 -51.91 -29.96 10.69
N ASP A 237 -51.31 -30.05 9.51
CA ASP A 237 -51.81 -30.81 8.35
C ASP A 237 -53.30 -30.57 8.01
N VAL A 238 -53.83 -29.39 8.37
CA VAL A 238 -55.24 -29.00 8.21
C VAL A 238 -55.58 -28.78 6.73
N ILE A 239 -54.61 -28.32 5.96
CA ILE A 239 -54.74 -28.09 4.51
C ILE A 239 -53.57 -28.72 3.75
N PRO A 240 -53.79 -29.25 2.54
CA PRO A 240 -52.71 -29.77 1.71
C PRO A 240 -51.65 -28.71 1.38
N VAL A 241 -50.39 -29.13 1.25
CA VAL A 241 -49.25 -28.25 0.94
C VAL A 241 -49.49 -27.41 -0.32
N SER A 242 -50.08 -28.00 -1.37
CA SER A 242 -50.43 -27.30 -2.61
C SER A 242 -51.47 -26.20 -2.42
N ALA A 243 -52.51 -26.46 -1.60
CA ALA A 243 -53.51 -25.46 -1.23
C ALA A 243 -52.90 -24.34 -0.38
N GLY A 244 -51.99 -24.68 0.55
CA GLY A 244 -51.20 -23.72 1.31
C GLY A 244 -50.41 -22.77 0.43
N PHE A 245 -49.65 -23.30 -0.54
CA PHE A 245 -48.92 -22.50 -1.53
C PHE A 245 -49.83 -21.57 -2.35
N PHE A 246 -50.99 -22.06 -2.78
CA PHE A 246 -51.95 -21.26 -3.53
C PHE A 246 -52.51 -20.09 -2.69
N ILE A 247 -52.86 -20.33 -1.42
CA ILE A 247 -53.32 -19.29 -0.50
C ILE A 247 -52.22 -18.26 -0.27
N LEU A 248 -50.97 -18.68 -0.06
CA LEU A 248 -49.85 -17.75 0.10
C LEU A 248 -49.63 -16.88 -1.15
N LEU A 249 -49.79 -17.45 -2.35
CA LEU A 249 -49.74 -16.69 -3.60
C LEU A 249 -50.88 -15.66 -3.68
N LEU A 250 -52.10 -16.01 -3.27
CA LEU A 250 -53.23 -15.07 -3.20
C LEU A 250 -53.00 -13.93 -2.20
N VAL A 251 -52.46 -14.24 -1.02
CA VAL A 251 -52.11 -13.22 0.00
C VAL A 251 -51.04 -12.28 -0.55
N MET A 252 -50.03 -12.83 -1.24
CA MET A 252 -49.01 -12.04 -1.93
C MET A 252 -49.60 -11.12 -3.00
N ALA A 253 -50.42 -11.66 -3.90
CA ALA A 253 -51.05 -10.90 -4.98
C ALA A 253 -51.92 -9.77 -4.43
N SER A 254 -52.66 -10.05 -3.34
CA SER A 254 -53.47 -9.05 -2.62
C SER A 254 -52.60 -7.95 -2.01
N SER A 255 -51.47 -8.32 -1.38
CA SER A 255 -50.49 -7.36 -0.83
C SER A 255 -49.90 -6.47 -1.91
N ILE A 256 -49.53 -7.04 -3.06
CA ILE A 256 -48.99 -6.29 -4.21
C ILE A 256 -50.04 -5.34 -4.76
N TYR A 257 -51.27 -5.82 -4.99
CA TYR A 257 -52.36 -5.00 -5.50
C TYR A 257 -52.62 -3.79 -4.59
N LEU A 258 -52.68 -4.03 -3.28
CA LEU A 258 -52.83 -2.95 -2.30
C LEU A 258 -51.63 -2.00 -2.31
N ALA A 259 -50.42 -2.51 -2.43
CA ALA A 259 -49.21 -1.69 -2.45
C ALA A 259 -49.16 -0.77 -3.68
N VAL A 260 -49.51 -1.28 -4.86
CA VAL A 260 -49.56 -0.49 -6.10
C VAL A 260 -50.67 0.56 -6.02
N LYS A 261 -51.87 0.18 -5.55
CA LYS A 261 -53.02 1.08 -5.41
C LYS A 261 -52.78 2.20 -4.40
N GLN A 262 -52.04 1.92 -3.32
CA GLN A 262 -51.77 2.86 -2.23
C GLN A 262 -50.43 3.59 -2.35
N ASP A 263 -49.65 3.34 -3.42
CA ASP A 263 -48.27 3.82 -3.57
C ASP A 263 -47.36 3.49 -2.36
N ALA A 264 -47.55 2.30 -1.79
CA ALA A 264 -46.95 1.90 -0.53
C ALA A 264 -45.84 0.87 -0.74
N GLN A 265 -44.64 1.34 -1.08
CA GLN A 265 -43.46 0.49 -1.27
C GLN A 265 -43.17 -0.49 -0.11
N PRO A 266 -43.33 -0.14 1.18
CA PRO A 266 -43.11 -1.09 2.29
C PRO A 266 -44.04 -2.30 2.27
N LEU A 267 -45.29 -2.12 1.80
CA LEU A 267 -46.28 -3.19 1.73
C LEU A 267 -45.92 -4.19 0.63
N ALA A 268 -45.47 -3.70 -0.53
CA ALA A 268 -44.96 -4.56 -1.61
C ALA A 268 -43.72 -5.34 -1.17
N PHE A 269 -42.81 -4.69 -0.43
CA PHE A 269 -41.61 -5.32 0.09
C PHE A 269 -41.93 -6.46 1.05
N MET A 270 -42.81 -6.24 2.04
CA MET A 270 -43.20 -7.30 3.00
C MET A 270 -43.96 -8.44 2.31
N GLY A 271 -44.86 -8.13 1.38
CA GLY A 271 -45.59 -9.14 0.61
C GLY A 271 -44.66 -10.00 -0.24
N ALA A 272 -43.71 -9.39 -0.95
CA ALA A 272 -42.72 -10.10 -1.76
C ALA A 272 -41.75 -10.92 -0.91
N LEU A 273 -41.29 -10.38 0.22
CA LEU A 273 -40.41 -11.10 1.16
C LEU A 273 -41.10 -12.36 1.70
N GLY A 274 -42.37 -12.23 2.12
CA GLY A 274 -43.18 -13.38 2.52
C GLY A 274 -43.35 -14.40 1.40
N GLY A 275 -43.55 -13.94 0.16
CA GLY A 275 -43.69 -14.81 -1.01
C GLY A 275 -42.42 -15.62 -1.28
N PHE A 276 -41.24 -15.01 -1.18
CA PHE A 276 -39.98 -15.72 -1.38
C PHE A 276 -39.66 -16.72 -0.27
N LEU A 277 -39.95 -16.37 0.99
CA LEU A 277 -39.66 -17.21 2.16
C LEU A 277 -40.65 -18.37 2.32
N ALA A 278 -41.88 -18.23 1.80
CA ALA A 278 -42.94 -19.21 1.94
C ALA A 278 -42.54 -20.64 1.53
N PRO A 279 -41.97 -20.89 0.33
CA PRO A 279 -41.52 -22.23 -0.05
C PRO A 279 -40.37 -22.80 0.79
N ILE A 280 -39.47 -21.94 1.25
CA ILE A 280 -38.32 -22.36 2.07
C ILE A 280 -38.81 -22.87 3.41
N LEU A 281 -39.71 -22.11 4.05
CA LEU A 281 -40.34 -22.49 5.31
C LEU A 281 -41.19 -23.76 5.13
N ALA A 282 -41.93 -23.85 4.02
CA ALA A 282 -42.77 -25.01 3.70
C ALA A 282 -41.98 -26.31 3.46
N SER A 283 -40.74 -26.21 2.99
CA SER A 283 -39.97 -27.33 2.44
C SER A 283 -39.86 -28.51 3.41
N THR A 284 -40.21 -29.70 2.93
CA THR A 284 -40.03 -31.00 3.62
C THR A 284 -38.75 -31.71 3.17
N GLY A 285 -37.94 -31.08 2.30
CA GLY A 285 -36.72 -31.67 1.75
C GLY A 285 -36.91 -32.66 0.60
N GLN A 286 -38.16 -32.94 0.19
CA GLN A 286 -38.52 -33.81 -0.95
C GLN A 286 -39.14 -33.06 -2.16
N GLY A 287 -39.08 -31.73 -2.17
CA GLY A 287 -39.72 -30.92 -3.22
C GLY A 287 -38.98 -30.95 -4.57
N SER A 288 -39.73 -30.96 -5.68
CA SER A 288 -39.19 -30.77 -7.04
C SER A 288 -38.73 -29.31 -7.25
N HIS A 289 -37.50 -29.13 -7.71
CA HIS A 289 -36.94 -27.80 -8.02
C HIS A 289 -37.67 -27.10 -9.15
N ILE A 290 -38.25 -27.85 -10.09
CA ILE A 290 -39.03 -27.31 -11.20
C ILE A 290 -40.23 -26.53 -10.66
N ILE A 291 -40.93 -27.08 -9.66
CA ILE A 291 -42.08 -26.42 -9.03
C ILE A 291 -41.61 -25.17 -8.29
N LEU A 292 -40.53 -25.28 -7.52
CA LEU A 292 -39.96 -24.18 -6.74
C LEU A 292 -39.52 -23.00 -7.62
N PHE A 293 -38.72 -23.28 -8.65
CA PHE A 293 -38.22 -22.23 -9.56
C PHE A 293 -39.31 -21.68 -10.47
N SER A 294 -40.30 -22.49 -10.88
CA SER A 294 -41.49 -21.98 -11.58
C SER A 294 -42.29 -21.02 -10.71
N TYR A 295 -42.49 -21.34 -9.42
CA TYR A 295 -43.12 -20.43 -8.47
C TYR A 295 -42.35 -19.10 -8.37
N TYR A 296 -41.02 -19.15 -8.29
CA TYR A 296 -40.20 -17.93 -8.29
C TYR A 296 -40.22 -17.18 -9.62
N ILE A 297 -40.37 -17.83 -10.78
CA ILE A 297 -40.61 -17.13 -12.06
C ILE A 297 -41.90 -16.31 -11.96
N VAL A 298 -43.00 -16.89 -11.49
CA VAL A 298 -44.29 -16.17 -11.35
C VAL A 298 -44.15 -14.97 -10.40
N LEU A 299 -43.44 -15.18 -9.29
CA LEU A 299 -43.14 -14.12 -8.34
C LEU A 299 -42.33 -12.99 -8.99
N ASN A 300 -41.26 -13.34 -9.70
CA ASN A 300 -40.40 -12.39 -10.40
C ASN A 300 -41.11 -11.67 -11.56
N LEU A 301 -42.00 -12.35 -12.29
CA LEU A 301 -42.86 -11.74 -13.30
C LEU A 301 -43.80 -10.69 -12.67
N SER A 302 -44.26 -10.93 -11.45
CA SER A 302 -45.06 -9.94 -10.71
C SER A 302 -44.23 -8.70 -10.38
N ILE A 303 -42.98 -8.87 -9.93
CA ILE A 303 -42.04 -7.76 -9.68
C ILE A 303 -41.72 -7.01 -10.98
N PHE A 304 -41.47 -7.73 -12.07
CA PHE A 304 -41.25 -7.17 -13.41
C PHE A 304 -42.47 -6.36 -13.90
N ALA A 305 -43.69 -6.89 -13.72
CA ALA A 305 -44.92 -6.19 -14.08
C ALA A 305 -45.06 -4.88 -13.29
N ILE A 306 -44.74 -4.88 -11.99
CA ILE A 306 -44.72 -3.66 -11.18
C ILE A 306 -43.67 -2.67 -11.71
N ALA A 307 -42.48 -3.15 -12.06
CA ALA A 307 -41.39 -2.33 -12.60
C ALA A 307 -41.78 -1.60 -13.91
N TRP A 308 -42.74 -2.14 -14.66
CA TRP A 308 -43.31 -1.48 -15.85
C TRP A 308 -44.06 -0.19 -15.54
N PHE A 309 -44.69 -0.11 -14.36
CA PHE A 309 -45.49 1.02 -13.91
C PHE A 309 -44.77 1.91 -12.89
N LYS A 310 -43.97 1.31 -11.99
CA LYS A 310 -43.23 2.02 -10.94
C LYS A 310 -41.83 1.46 -10.73
N ALA A 311 -40.84 2.33 -10.81
CA ALA A 311 -39.42 2.02 -10.65
C ALA A 311 -39.00 1.90 -9.16
N TRP A 312 -39.58 0.97 -8.40
CA TRP A 312 -39.22 0.77 -6.99
C TRP A 312 -37.96 -0.10 -6.82
N ARG A 313 -36.78 0.54 -6.80
CA ARG A 313 -35.47 -0.13 -6.67
C ARG A 313 -35.39 -1.19 -5.57
N ARG A 314 -35.88 -0.90 -4.36
CA ARG A 314 -35.78 -1.84 -3.21
C ARG A 314 -36.55 -3.15 -3.44
N LEU A 315 -37.63 -3.11 -4.22
CA LEU A 315 -38.43 -4.29 -4.54
C LEU A 315 -37.69 -5.18 -5.56
N ASN A 316 -37.12 -4.55 -6.60
CA ASN A 316 -36.33 -5.26 -7.60
C ASN A 316 -35.09 -5.91 -6.97
N LEU A 317 -34.41 -5.19 -6.07
CA LEU A 317 -33.24 -5.72 -5.35
C LEU A 317 -33.62 -6.89 -4.43
N LEU A 318 -34.75 -6.79 -3.72
CA LEU A 318 -35.24 -7.91 -2.88
C LEU A 318 -35.46 -9.16 -3.73
N GLY A 319 -36.17 -9.03 -4.86
CA GLY A 319 -36.39 -10.14 -5.76
C GLY A 319 -35.08 -10.74 -6.25
N PHE A 320 -34.15 -9.87 -6.67
CA PHE A 320 -32.85 -10.27 -7.20
C PHE A 320 -32.08 -11.10 -6.17
N VAL A 321 -31.93 -10.55 -4.96
CA VAL A 321 -31.20 -11.20 -3.87
C VAL A 321 -31.87 -12.53 -3.50
N MET A 322 -33.18 -12.55 -3.30
CA MET A 322 -33.87 -13.79 -2.91
C MET A 322 -33.76 -14.87 -3.99
N THR A 323 -34.01 -14.51 -5.26
CA THR A 323 -33.97 -15.47 -6.37
C THR A 323 -32.60 -16.13 -6.51
N PHE A 324 -31.54 -15.32 -6.57
CA PHE A 324 -30.18 -15.84 -6.74
C PHE A 324 -29.66 -16.51 -5.47
N TRP A 325 -29.98 -16.00 -4.28
CA TRP A 325 -29.59 -16.63 -3.02
C TRP A 325 -30.20 -18.03 -2.90
N ILE A 326 -31.49 -18.18 -3.25
CA ILE A 326 -32.17 -19.48 -3.20
C ILE A 326 -31.66 -20.41 -4.30
N ALA A 327 -31.39 -19.89 -5.51
CA ALA A 327 -30.79 -20.69 -6.59
C ALA A 327 -29.41 -21.22 -6.20
N ILE A 328 -28.54 -20.39 -5.60
CA ILE A 328 -27.22 -20.80 -5.11
C ILE A 328 -27.36 -21.81 -3.97
N PHE A 329 -28.21 -21.52 -2.98
CA PHE A 329 -28.42 -22.42 -1.84
C PHE A 329 -28.92 -23.79 -2.28
N TRP A 330 -29.93 -23.83 -3.16
CA TRP A 330 -30.41 -25.09 -3.71
C TRP A 330 -29.34 -25.78 -4.56
N GLY A 331 -28.62 -25.03 -5.39
CA GLY A 331 -27.54 -25.56 -6.23
C GLY A 331 -26.44 -26.23 -5.41
N TRP A 332 -26.02 -25.60 -4.32
CA TRP A 332 -24.98 -26.13 -3.44
C TRP A 332 -25.36 -27.46 -2.77
N PHE A 333 -26.62 -27.61 -2.35
CA PHE A 333 -27.05 -28.76 -1.55
C PHE A 333 -27.74 -29.88 -2.34
N ARG A 334 -28.29 -29.59 -3.53
CA ARG A 334 -29.24 -30.50 -4.20
C ARG A 334 -29.01 -30.66 -5.71
N TYR A 335 -28.07 -29.94 -6.31
CA TYR A 335 -27.81 -30.06 -7.75
C TYR A 335 -27.22 -31.43 -8.10
N THR A 336 -27.72 -32.02 -9.18
CA THR A 336 -27.13 -33.18 -9.86
C THR A 336 -26.97 -32.87 -11.35
N PRO A 337 -25.95 -33.42 -12.03
CA PRO A 337 -25.72 -33.16 -13.46
C PRO A 337 -26.93 -33.49 -14.36
N GLU A 338 -27.77 -34.46 -13.97
CA GLU A 338 -29.00 -34.83 -14.70
C GLU A 338 -29.99 -33.67 -14.80
N ASN A 339 -29.99 -32.76 -13.83
CA ASN A 339 -30.87 -31.61 -13.79
C ASN A 339 -30.37 -30.43 -14.64
N TYR A 340 -29.19 -30.55 -15.28
CA TYR A 340 -28.51 -29.48 -16.03
C TYR A 340 -29.45 -28.66 -16.92
N LEU A 341 -30.18 -29.32 -17.83
CA LEU A 341 -31.03 -28.61 -18.80
C LEU A 341 -32.09 -27.75 -18.11
N SER A 342 -32.78 -28.32 -17.11
CA SER A 342 -33.83 -27.61 -16.38
C SER A 342 -33.26 -26.40 -15.61
N VAL A 343 -32.14 -26.58 -14.91
CA VAL A 343 -31.50 -25.50 -14.12
C VAL A 343 -30.95 -24.41 -15.04
N GLN A 344 -30.35 -24.79 -16.18
CA GLN A 344 -29.85 -23.85 -17.19
C GLN A 344 -30.97 -22.98 -17.76
N LEU A 345 -32.14 -23.57 -18.08
CA LEU A 345 -33.29 -22.82 -18.57
C LEU A 345 -33.84 -21.84 -17.52
N PHE A 346 -33.93 -22.25 -16.25
CA PHE A 346 -34.32 -21.34 -15.17
C PHE A 346 -33.30 -20.22 -14.95
N LEU A 347 -32.00 -20.51 -15.00
CA LEU A 347 -30.94 -19.51 -14.88
C LEU A 347 -31.02 -18.48 -16.00
N ILE A 348 -31.20 -18.92 -17.25
CA ILE A 348 -31.41 -18.04 -18.41
C ILE A 348 -32.67 -17.18 -18.20
N ALA A 349 -33.77 -17.77 -17.73
CA ALA A 349 -35.01 -17.02 -17.48
C ALA A 349 -34.80 -15.93 -16.42
N PHE A 350 -34.17 -16.25 -15.29
CA PHE A 350 -33.86 -15.26 -14.25
C PHE A 350 -32.89 -14.19 -14.75
N PHE A 351 -31.83 -14.58 -15.47
CA PHE A 351 -30.86 -13.66 -16.06
C PHE A 351 -31.54 -12.66 -17.02
N LEU A 352 -32.38 -13.14 -17.93
CA LEU A 352 -33.10 -12.29 -18.88
C LEU A 352 -34.10 -11.39 -18.18
N LEU A 353 -34.83 -11.91 -17.18
CA LEU A 353 -35.82 -11.13 -16.43
C LEU A 353 -35.15 -9.98 -15.68
N TYR A 354 -34.06 -10.23 -14.96
CA TYR A 354 -33.34 -9.18 -14.23
C TYR A 354 -32.59 -8.20 -15.13
N THR A 355 -32.05 -8.66 -16.26
CA THR A 355 -31.50 -7.78 -17.29
C THR A 355 -32.59 -6.87 -17.88
N ALA A 356 -33.77 -7.41 -18.14
CA ALA A 356 -34.92 -6.63 -18.64
C ALA A 356 -35.43 -5.63 -17.58
N ILE A 357 -35.48 -6.02 -16.29
CA ILE A 357 -35.78 -5.09 -15.19
C ILE A 357 -34.79 -3.91 -15.18
N ALA A 358 -33.49 -4.18 -15.33
CA ALA A 358 -32.47 -3.13 -15.34
C ALA A 358 -32.65 -2.15 -16.51
N VAL A 359 -32.98 -2.68 -17.70
CA VAL A 359 -33.28 -1.86 -18.88
C VAL A 359 -34.55 -1.04 -18.68
N LEU A 360 -35.65 -1.65 -18.23
CA LEU A 360 -36.91 -0.96 -17.96
C LEU A 360 -36.77 0.14 -16.90
N PHE A 361 -36.01 -0.15 -15.86
CA PHE A 361 -35.73 0.80 -14.80
C PHE A 361 -35.06 2.07 -15.36
N ALA A 362 -34.12 1.93 -16.31
CA ALA A 362 -33.49 3.08 -16.96
C ALA A 362 -34.45 3.90 -17.84
N PHE A 363 -35.43 3.26 -18.49
CA PHE A 363 -36.43 3.95 -19.31
C PHE A 363 -37.50 4.69 -18.48
N LYS A 364 -37.78 4.26 -17.25
CA LYS A 364 -38.92 4.73 -16.43
C LYS A 364 -38.50 5.52 -15.18
N GLN A 365 -37.29 6.08 -15.17
CA GLN A 365 -36.77 6.81 -14.03
C GLN A 365 -37.59 8.07 -13.67
N PRO A 366 -37.85 8.31 -12.38
CA PRO A 366 -38.41 9.58 -11.94
C PRO A 366 -37.43 10.73 -12.27
N PRO A 367 -37.93 11.97 -12.48
CA PRO A 367 -37.13 13.09 -13.00
C PRO A 367 -35.86 13.41 -12.19
N ASN A 368 -35.85 13.13 -10.88
CA ASN A 368 -34.70 13.36 -10.00
C ASN A 368 -33.58 12.31 -10.12
N LEU A 369 -33.81 11.17 -10.80
CA LEU A 369 -32.83 10.07 -10.92
C LEU A 369 -32.39 9.82 -12.37
N LYS A 370 -32.81 10.66 -13.33
CA LYS A 370 -32.50 10.49 -14.75
C LYS A 370 -30.99 10.39 -15.00
N GLY A 371 -30.57 9.30 -15.65
CA GLY A 371 -29.18 9.03 -16.00
C GLY A 371 -28.39 8.22 -14.97
N MET A 372 -28.99 7.85 -13.84
CA MET A 372 -28.41 6.85 -12.93
C MET A 372 -28.74 5.43 -13.42
N VAL A 373 -27.92 4.44 -13.11
CA VAL A 373 -28.20 3.03 -13.41
C VAL A 373 -28.19 2.26 -12.10
N ASP A 374 -29.09 1.27 -11.94
CA ASP A 374 -29.02 0.38 -10.79
C ASP A 374 -27.84 -0.58 -10.96
N GLY A 375 -26.66 -0.13 -10.56
CA GLY A 375 -25.41 -0.87 -10.71
C GLY A 375 -25.48 -2.26 -10.07
N THR A 376 -26.24 -2.44 -9.00
CA THR A 376 -26.36 -3.74 -8.34
C THR A 376 -27.01 -4.78 -9.25
N ILE A 377 -28.07 -4.42 -9.97
CA ILE A 377 -28.75 -5.35 -10.88
C ILE A 377 -27.98 -5.47 -12.20
N VAL A 378 -27.48 -4.34 -12.74
CA VAL A 378 -26.75 -4.33 -14.01
C VAL A 378 -25.46 -5.15 -13.96
N PHE A 379 -24.68 -5.04 -12.89
CA PHE A 379 -23.44 -5.80 -12.74
C PHE A 379 -23.66 -7.11 -11.98
N GLY A 380 -24.56 -7.15 -10.99
CA GLY A 380 -24.79 -8.35 -10.19
C GLY A 380 -25.42 -9.49 -11.00
N THR A 381 -26.36 -9.21 -11.89
CA THR A 381 -27.02 -10.25 -12.71
C THR A 381 -26.03 -11.07 -13.54
N PRO A 382 -25.15 -10.45 -14.37
CA PRO A 382 -24.16 -11.22 -15.12
C PRO A 382 -23.13 -11.89 -14.23
N ILE A 383 -22.63 -11.22 -13.19
CA ILE A 383 -21.60 -11.78 -12.30
C ILE A 383 -22.12 -13.05 -11.61
N ILE A 384 -23.28 -12.97 -10.95
CA ILE A 384 -23.82 -14.11 -10.22
C ILE A 384 -24.22 -15.23 -11.19
N SER A 385 -24.82 -14.90 -12.34
CA SER A 385 -25.19 -15.92 -13.34
C SER A 385 -23.97 -16.62 -13.91
N PHE A 386 -22.87 -15.90 -14.13
CA PHE A 386 -21.61 -16.48 -14.59
C PHE A 386 -20.95 -17.35 -13.52
N VAL A 387 -20.98 -16.94 -12.25
CA VAL A 387 -20.52 -17.76 -11.12
C VAL A 387 -21.32 -19.05 -11.00
N ILE A 388 -22.66 -19.01 -11.14
CA ILE A 388 -23.45 -20.25 -11.17
C ILE A 388 -23.08 -21.11 -12.40
N GLN A 389 -22.76 -20.47 -13.54
CA GLN A 389 -22.33 -21.18 -14.73
C GLN A 389 -21.00 -21.91 -14.59
N THR A 390 -20.09 -21.49 -13.70
CA THR A 390 -18.82 -22.21 -13.52
C THR A 390 -19.03 -23.65 -13.11
N ASP A 391 -20.02 -23.91 -12.25
CA ASP A 391 -20.33 -25.25 -11.77
C ASP A 391 -21.20 -26.04 -12.76
N LEU A 392 -22.15 -25.39 -13.43
CA LEU A 392 -22.99 -26.03 -14.44
C LEU A 392 -22.21 -26.44 -15.71
N MET A 393 -21.19 -25.67 -16.09
CA MET A 393 -20.39 -25.92 -17.28
C MET A 393 -19.23 -26.89 -17.07
N ARG A 394 -18.91 -27.29 -15.83
CA ARG A 394 -17.79 -28.22 -15.54
C ARG A 394 -17.76 -29.49 -16.40
N PRO A 395 -18.90 -30.11 -16.76
CA PRO A 395 -18.89 -31.32 -17.59
C PRO A 395 -18.51 -31.10 -19.06
N PHE A 396 -18.43 -29.86 -19.53
CA PHE A 396 -18.17 -29.53 -20.94
C PHE A 396 -16.77 -28.92 -21.09
N GLU A 397 -15.96 -29.50 -21.97
CA GLU A 397 -14.52 -29.24 -22.14
C GLU A 397 -14.16 -27.75 -22.35
N ASP A 398 -15.08 -26.94 -22.90
CA ASP A 398 -14.95 -25.46 -23.03
C ASP A 398 -16.25 -24.72 -22.67
N GLY A 399 -17.11 -25.32 -21.84
CA GLY A 399 -18.45 -24.79 -21.59
C GLY A 399 -18.43 -23.38 -20.99
N LEU A 400 -17.46 -23.10 -20.13
CA LEU A 400 -17.33 -21.81 -19.46
C LEU A 400 -16.83 -20.71 -20.40
N ALA A 401 -15.85 -21.02 -21.27
CA ALA A 401 -15.38 -20.12 -22.32
C ALA A 401 -16.52 -19.74 -23.27
N THR A 402 -17.29 -20.74 -23.70
CA THR A 402 -18.46 -20.55 -24.57
C THR A 402 -19.52 -19.68 -23.90
N SER A 403 -19.77 -19.89 -22.60
CA SER A 403 -20.70 -19.06 -21.82
C SER A 403 -20.23 -17.61 -21.71
N SER A 404 -18.94 -17.38 -21.47
CA SER A 404 -18.34 -16.04 -21.44
C SER A 404 -18.46 -15.34 -22.79
N LEU A 405 -18.17 -16.05 -23.88
CA LEU A 405 -18.30 -15.54 -25.24
C LEU A 405 -19.75 -15.11 -25.55
N ILE A 406 -20.72 -15.97 -25.25
CA ILE A 406 -22.15 -15.69 -25.45
C ILE A 406 -22.59 -14.48 -24.63
N LEU A 407 -22.19 -14.38 -23.36
CA LEU A 407 -22.49 -13.23 -22.52
C LEU A 407 -21.85 -11.94 -23.06
N GLY A 408 -20.59 -12.01 -23.49
CA GLY A 408 -19.87 -10.89 -24.08
C GLY A 408 -20.57 -10.35 -25.32
N LEU A 409 -20.91 -11.24 -26.25
CA LEU A 409 -21.65 -10.90 -27.46
C LEU A 409 -23.06 -10.37 -27.16
N PHE A 410 -23.77 -10.97 -26.19
CA PHE A 410 -25.09 -10.52 -25.76
C PHE A 410 -25.08 -9.09 -25.23
N TYR A 411 -24.14 -8.76 -24.32
CA TYR A 411 -24.03 -7.41 -23.76
C TYR A 411 -23.55 -6.37 -24.78
N LEU A 412 -22.64 -6.75 -25.70
CA LEU A 412 -22.28 -5.88 -26.82
C LEU A 412 -23.47 -5.59 -27.75
N ALA A 413 -24.26 -6.62 -28.09
CA ALA A 413 -25.44 -6.48 -28.92
C ALA A 413 -26.49 -5.58 -28.24
N LEU A 414 -26.75 -5.77 -26.94
CA LEU A 414 -27.62 -4.90 -26.16
C LEU A 414 -27.10 -3.46 -26.08
N GLY A 415 -25.80 -3.27 -25.79
CA GLY A 415 -25.17 -1.95 -25.75
C GLY A 415 -25.29 -1.21 -27.09
N PHE A 416 -25.03 -1.91 -28.19
CA PHE A 416 -25.19 -1.36 -29.54
C PHE A 416 -26.65 -1.03 -29.89
N GLY A 417 -27.59 -1.90 -29.51
CA GLY A 417 -29.03 -1.68 -29.68
C GLY A 417 -29.55 -0.46 -28.91
N LEU A 418 -29.06 -0.25 -27.68
CA LEU A 418 -29.38 0.93 -26.87
C LEU A 418 -28.72 2.20 -27.39
N MET A 419 -27.49 2.12 -27.90
CA MET A 419 -26.79 3.24 -28.52
C MET A 419 -27.57 3.81 -29.72
N LYS A 420 -28.15 2.94 -30.56
CA LYS A 420 -28.97 3.35 -31.71
C LYS A 420 -30.27 4.10 -31.33
N LYS A 421 -30.75 3.95 -30.09
CA LYS A 421 -31.99 4.58 -29.59
C LYS A 421 -31.71 5.73 -28.61
N ALA A 422 -30.46 6.13 -28.40
CA ALA A 422 -30.07 6.94 -27.25
C ALA A 422 -30.31 8.45 -27.42
N GLY A 423 -31.05 9.04 -26.47
CA GLY A 423 -30.82 10.41 -25.97
C GLY A 423 -29.81 10.42 -24.81
N SER A 424 -29.61 11.56 -24.14
CA SER A 424 -28.66 11.72 -23.01
C SER A 424 -28.87 10.70 -21.87
N ASP A 425 -30.11 10.26 -21.67
CA ASP A 425 -30.56 9.55 -20.47
C ASP A 425 -30.10 8.08 -20.43
N LEU A 426 -29.79 7.46 -21.58
CA LEU A 426 -29.37 6.05 -21.69
C LEU A 426 -27.85 5.88 -21.87
N LYS A 427 -27.10 6.98 -21.86
CA LYS A 427 -25.66 6.97 -22.15
C LYS A 427 -24.89 6.07 -21.20
N LEU A 428 -25.21 6.16 -19.91
CA LEU A 428 -24.53 5.39 -18.87
C LEU A 428 -24.84 3.88 -18.96
N LEU A 429 -26.07 3.53 -19.35
CA LEU A 429 -26.49 2.12 -19.48
C LEU A 429 -25.82 1.43 -20.67
N TYR A 430 -25.79 2.06 -21.85
CA TYR A 430 -25.12 1.42 -22.99
C TYR A 430 -23.62 1.31 -22.76
N GLN A 431 -22.98 2.31 -22.11
CA GLN A 431 -21.56 2.23 -21.74
C GLN A 431 -21.30 1.09 -20.77
N ALA A 432 -22.17 0.89 -19.77
CA ALA A 432 -22.06 -0.22 -18.83
C ALA A 432 -22.20 -1.59 -19.53
N PHE A 433 -23.16 -1.74 -20.46
CA PHE A 433 -23.32 -2.97 -21.24
C PHE A 433 -22.18 -3.19 -22.23
N SER A 434 -21.69 -2.16 -22.91
CA SER A 434 -20.50 -2.29 -23.77
C SER A 434 -19.28 -2.69 -22.95
N ALA A 435 -19.09 -2.14 -21.75
CA ALA A 435 -18.01 -2.52 -20.85
C ALA A 435 -18.13 -3.98 -20.36
N LEU A 436 -19.33 -4.42 -19.94
CA LEU A 436 -19.60 -5.82 -19.60
C LEU A 436 -19.29 -6.76 -20.78
N GLY A 437 -19.66 -6.36 -21.98
CA GLY A 437 -19.38 -7.10 -23.21
C GLY A 437 -17.88 -7.30 -23.45
N VAL A 438 -17.10 -6.22 -23.33
CA VAL A 438 -15.62 -6.30 -23.43
C VAL A 438 -15.04 -7.17 -22.32
N ILE A 439 -15.48 -6.99 -21.07
CA ILE A 439 -14.98 -7.78 -19.93
C ILE A 439 -15.17 -9.28 -20.17
N PHE A 440 -16.36 -9.72 -20.57
CA PHE A 440 -16.61 -11.14 -20.83
C PHE A 440 -15.86 -11.67 -22.07
N LEU A 441 -15.61 -10.83 -23.09
CA LEU A 441 -14.74 -11.21 -24.20
C LEU A 441 -13.28 -11.36 -23.76
N THR A 442 -12.75 -10.44 -22.95
CA THR A 442 -11.40 -10.56 -22.39
C THR A 442 -11.26 -11.78 -21.48
N ILE A 443 -12.31 -12.14 -20.71
CA ILE A 443 -12.38 -13.38 -19.91
C ILE A 443 -12.50 -14.64 -20.79
N THR A 444 -12.99 -14.53 -22.02
CA THR A 444 -13.08 -15.71 -22.92
C THR A 444 -11.69 -16.23 -23.28
N VAL A 445 -10.72 -15.33 -23.48
CA VAL A 445 -9.34 -15.68 -23.86
C VAL A 445 -8.66 -16.64 -22.85
N PRO A 446 -8.56 -16.33 -21.53
CA PRO A 446 -7.97 -17.25 -20.55
C PRO A 446 -8.76 -18.54 -20.35
N LEU A 447 -10.04 -18.57 -20.72
CA LEU A 447 -10.85 -19.77 -20.60
C LEU A 447 -10.73 -20.70 -21.81
N PHE A 448 -10.19 -20.21 -22.92
CA PHE A 448 -10.11 -20.96 -24.18
C PHE A 448 -8.66 -21.28 -24.61
N PHE A 449 -7.70 -20.44 -24.24
CA PHE A 449 -6.30 -20.60 -24.63
C PHE A 449 -5.44 -21.04 -23.45
N ASP A 450 -4.39 -21.81 -23.74
CA ASP A 450 -3.38 -22.23 -22.76
C ASP A 450 -2.73 -21.02 -22.05
N ASP A 451 -2.41 -21.20 -20.77
CA ASP A 451 -1.99 -20.15 -19.83
C ASP A 451 -0.90 -19.19 -20.37
N HIS A 452 -0.02 -19.69 -21.23
CA HIS A 452 1.10 -18.92 -21.78
C HIS A 452 0.73 -17.94 -22.89
N VAL A 453 -0.27 -18.30 -23.72
CA VAL A 453 -0.75 -17.44 -24.80
C VAL A 453 -1.58 -16.28 -24.23
N VAL A 454 -2.28 -16.53 -23.12
CA VAL A 454 -3.15 -15.57 -22.42
C VAL A 454 -2.39 -14.30 -22.03
N SER A 455 -1.25 -14.44 -21.34
CA SER A 455 -0.46 -13.30 -20.89
C SER A 455 0.07 -12.44 -22.03
N ALA A 456 0.52 -13.06 -23.12
CA ALA A 456 1.01 -12.33 -24.28
C ALA A 456 -0.12 -11.55 -24.96
N ILE A 457 -1.29 -12.19 -25.16
CA ILE A 457 -2.48 -11.55 -25.74
C ILE A 457 -2.95 -10.39 -24.86
N TRP A 458 -3.11 -10.60 -23.56
CA TRP A 458 -3.54 -9.55 -22.62
C TRP A 458 -2.57 -8.38 -22.56
N SER A 459 -1.26 -8.64 -22.67
CA SER A 459 -0.26 -7.57 -22.69
C SER A 459 -0.37 -6.69 -23.93
N ILE A 460 -0.62 -7.29 -25.10
CA ILE A 460 -0.84 -6.55 -26.35
C ILE A 460 -2.18 -5.80 -26.30
N GLU A 461 -3.24 -6.45 -25.82
CA GLU A 461 -4.56 -5.87 -25.65
C GLU A 461 -4.51 -4.67 -24.70
N ALA A 462 -3.87 -4.82 -23.54
CA ALA A 462 -3.65 -3.74 -22.57
C ALA A 462 -2.89 -2.56 -23.17
N CYS A 463 -1.79 -2.81 -23.88
CA CYS A 463 -1.05 -1.76 -24.58
C CYS A 463 -1.94 -1.04 -25.62
N GLY A 464 -2.78 -1.77 -26.36
CA GLY A 464 -3.74 -1.22 -27.32
C GLY A 464 -4.84 -0.38 -26.65
N ILE A 465 -5.38 -0.84 -25.52
CA ILE A 465 -6.37 -0.13 -24.71
C ILE A 465 -5.77 1.17 -24.16
N ILE A 466 -4.54 1.13 -23.62
CA ILE A 466 -3.84 2.33 -23.14
C ILE A 466 -3.69 3.33 -24.29
N TRP A 467 -3.23 2.88 -25.46
CA TRP A 467 -3.12 3.73 -26.65
C TRP A 467 -4.45 4.36 -27.05
N LEU A 468 -5.53 3.58 -27.09
CA LEU A 468 -6.87 4.05 -27.44
C LEU A 468 -7.42 5.04 -26.40
N ALA A 469 -7.26 4.72 -25.11
CA ALA A 469 -7.70 5.54 -23.99
C ALA A 469 -7.00 6.90 -23.95
N LEU A 470 -5.69 6.93 -24.25
CA LEU A 470 -4.92 8.16 -24.40
C LEU A 470 -5.44 9.02 -25.56
N ARG A 471 -5.79 8.42 -26.70
CA ARG A 471 -6.37 9.13 -27.86
C ARG A 471 -7.77 9.67 -27.59
N GLN A 472 -8.60 8.91 -26.88
CA GLN A 472 -9.99 9.27 -26.59
C GLN A 472 -10.14 10.12 -25.31
N ARG A 473 -9.05 10.38 -24.58
CA ARG A 473 -9.05 11.06 -23.26
C ARG A 473 -10.00 10.40 -22.24
N GLN A 474 -10.11 9.07 -22.28
CA GLN A 474 -10.94 8.32 -21.35
C GLN A 474 -10.10 7.78 -20.19
N SER A 475 -10.34 8.29 -18.98
CA SER A 475 -9.56 7.90 -17.79
C SER A 475 -9.83 6.45 -17.36
N LEU A 476 -11.09 6.00 -17.38
CA LEU A 476 -11.44 4.64 -16.99
C LEU A 476 -10.77 3.58 -17.87
N GLY A 477 -10.79 3.78 -19.20
CA GLY A 477 -10.09 2.90 -20.14
C GLY A 477 -8.57 2.89 -19.90
N LEU A 478 -8.00 4.03 -19.49
CA LEU A 478 -6.58 4.12 -19.18
C LEU A 478 -6.22 3.31 -17.92
N TYR A 479 -6.96 3.47 -16.83
CA TYR A 479 -6.74 2.69 -15.60
C TYR A 479 -6.99 1.20 -15.83
N PHE A 480 -8.01 0.84 -16.62
CA PHE A 480 -8.26 -0.55 -17.00
C PHE A 480 -7.11 -1.14 -17.81
N GLY A 481 -6.61 -0.43 -18.82
CA GLY A 481 -5.47 -0.86 -19.60
C GLY A 481 -4.20 -1.04 -18.75
N ILE A 482 -3.94 -0.12 -17.81
CA ILE A 482 -2.82 -0.24 -16.85
C ILE A 482 -3.00 -1.48 -15.96
N LEU A 483 -4.20 -1.69 -15.41
CA LEU A 483 -4.51 -2.85 -14.58
C LEU A 483 -4.32 -4.15 -15.36
N LEU A 484 -4.83 -4.22 -16.60
CA LEU A 484 -4.69 -5.38 -17.46
C LEU A 484 -3.21 -5.66 -17.79
N GLN A 485 -2.39 -4.62 -17.98
CA GLN A 485 -0.95 -4.75 -18.18
C GLN A 485 -0.24 -5.39 -16.96
N LEU A 486 -0.64 -4.98 -15.75
CA LEU A 486 -0.11 -5.55 -14.50
C LEU A 486 -0.55 -7.01 -14.32
N LEU A 487 -1.82 -7.32 -14.60
CA LEU A 487 -2.35 -8.68 -14.52
C LEU A 487 -1.68 -9.61 -15.55
N ALA A 488 -1.48 -9.16 -16.78
CA ALA A 488 -0.76 -9.92 -17.81
C ALA A 488 0.67 -10.27 -17.35
N SER A 489 1.35 -9.31 -16.72
CA SER A 489 2.69 -9.49 -16.16
C SER A 489 2.69 -10.48 -14.99
N GLN A 490 1.73 -10.40 -14.07
CA GLN A 490 1.61 -11.33 -12.94
C GLN A 490 1.27 -12.74 -13.40
N PHE A 491 0.35 -12.88 -14.36
CA PHE A 491 -0.06 -14.19 -14.87
C PHE A 491 1.10 -14.88 -15.60
N PHE A 492 1.93 -14.11 -16.32
CA PHE A 492 3.10 -14.66 -17.00
C PHE A 492 4.15 -15.15 -15.99
N TYR A 493 4.34 -14.42 -14.89
CA TYR A 493 5.19 -14.84 -13.78
C TYR A 493 4.75 -16.17 -13.17
N ILE A 494 3.45 -16.38 -13.00
CA ILE A 494 2.93 -17.65 -12.48
C ILE A 494 3.16 -18.78 -13.49
N ALA A 495 2.91 -18.53 -14.78
CA ALA A 495 3.09 -19.52 -15.85
C ALA A 495 4.57 -19.85 -16.16
N GLN A 496 5.52 -19.03 -15.68
CA GLN A 496 6.92 -19.09 -16.10
C GLN A 496 7.58 -20.45 -15.82
N PHE A 497 7.30 -21.07 -14.68
CA PHE A 497 7.99 -22.32 -14.27
C PHE A 497 7.68 -23.47 -15.24
N ALA A 498 6.40 -23.63 -15.60
CA ALA A 498 5.96 -24.62 -16.58
C ALA A 498 6.58 -24.33 -17.96
N LEU A 499 6.58 -23.06 -18.38
CA LEU A 499 7.14 -22.67 -19.67
C LEU A 499 8.64 -22.87 -19.76
N ILE A 500 9.38 -22.52 -18.71
CA ILE A 500 10.81 -22.81 -18.59
C ILE A 500 10.99 -24.32 -18.73
N SER A 501 10.33 -25.17 -17.95
CA SER A 501 10.54 -26.62 -18.05
C SER A 501 10.34 -27.20 -19.47
N SER A 502 9.40 -26.65 -20.25
CA SER A 502 9.08 -27.09 -21.62
C SER A 502 9.95 -26.55 -22.75
N ALA A 503 10.83 -25.58 -22.49
CA ALA A 503 11.56 -24.89 -23.55
C ALA A 503 12.81 -25.67 -24.04
N GLU A 504 12.76 -26.23 -25.24
CA GLU A 504 13.84 -27.07 -25.81
C GLU A 504 14.85 -26.30 -26.66
N THR A 505 14.44 -25.17 -27.25
CA THR A 505 15.26 -24.38 -28.18
C THR A 505 15.56 -22.99 -27.65
N ALA A 506 16.80 -22.54 -27.83
CA ALA A 506 17.22 -21.19 -27.49
C ALA A 506 16.48 -20.16 -28.35
N ILE A 507 16.01 -19.07 -27.73
CA ILE A 507 15.37 -17.87 -28.27
C ILE A 507 13.99 -18.12 -28.91
N PHE A 508 13.80 -19.25 -29.59
CA PHE A 508 12.55 -19.64 -30.23
C PHE A 508 11.73 -20.56 -29.33
N ASN A 509 11.40 -20.10 -28.13
CA ASN A 509 10.56 -20.84 -27.20
C ASN A 509 9.47 -19.95 -26.59
N ALA A 510 8.38 -20.57 -26.12
CA ALA A 510 7.20 -19.87 -25.61
C ALA A 510 7.50 -19.01 -24.36
N PHE A 511 8.43 -19.44 -23.51
CA PHE A 511 8.89 -18.68 -22.36
C PHE A 511 9.57 -17.36 -22.80
N TYR A 512 10.59 -17.47 -23.66
CA TYR A 512 11.36 -16.31 -24.11
C TYR A 512 10.50 -15.32 -24.89
N LEU A 513 9.73 -15.79 -25.88
CA LEU A 513 8.89 -14.92 -26.72
C LEU A 513 7.73 -14.29 -25.95
N GLY A 514 7.04 -15.07 -25.12
CA GLY A 514 5.92 -14.57 -24.31
C GLY A 514 6.38 -13.53 -23.30
N GLY A 515 7.50 -13.80 -22.63
CA GLY A 515 8.08 -12.85 -21.70
C GLY A 515 8.56 -11.58 -22.40
N LEU A 516 9.22 -11.72 -23.55
CA LEU A 516 9.76 -10.59 -24.30
C LEU A 516 8.62 -9.68 -24.76
N LEU A 517 7.50 -10.25 -25.20
CA LEU A 517 6.28 -9.50 -25.53
C LEU A 517 5.73 -8.76 -24.31
N VAL A 518 5.65 -9.39 -23.14
CA VAL A 518 5.19 -8.74 -21.91
C VAL A 518 6.13 -7.58 -21.52
N GLY A 519 7.44 -7.79 -21.57
CA GLY A 519 8.44 -6.77 -21.28
C GLY A 519 8.34 -5.58 -22.23
N VAL A 520 8.31 -5.84 -23.54
CA VAL A 520 8.21 -4.80 -24.58
C VAL A 520 6.88 -4.04 -24.49
N ALA A 521 5.75 -4.73 -24.29
CA ALA A 521 4.44 -4.08 -24.14
C ALA A 521 4.39 -3.16 -22.92
N ASN A 522 5.03 -3.54 -21.80
CA ASN A 522 5.18 -2.67 -20.63
C ASN A 522 6.03 -1.43 -20.93
N LEU A 523 7.17 -1.60 -21.61
CA LEU A 523 8.04 -0.49 -22.02
C LEU A 523 7.34 0.47 -23.00
N LEU A 524 6.61 -0.07 -23.98
CA LEU A 524 5.82 0.72 -24.93
C LEU A 524 4.70 1.48 -24.23
N SER A 525 3.97 0.82 -23.33
CA SER A 525 2.93 1.46 -22.51
C SER A 525 3.52 2.59 -21.66
N ALA A 526 4.67 2.36 -21.01
CA ALA A 526 5.38 3.38 -20.24
C ALA A 526 5.78 4.58 -21.12
N PHE A 527 6.28 4.34 -22.33
CA PHE A 527 6.65 5.38 -23.30
C PHE A 527 5.44 6.20 -23.75
N MET A 528 4.32 5.55 -24.05
CA MET A 528 3.07 6.23 -24.45
C MET A 528 2.56 7.14 -23.32
N LEU A 529 2.54 6.65 -22.08
CA LEU A 529 2.15 7.44 -20.91
C LEU A 529 3.12 8.61 -20.68
N TYR A 530 4.42 8.40 -20.86
CA TYR A 530 5.44 9.44 -20.74
C TYR A 530 5.19 10.59 -21.73
N LYS A 531 4.94 10.26 -23.00
CA LYS A 531 4.69 11.25 -24.05
C LYS A 531 3.40 12.04 -23.84
N SER A 532 2.40 11.45 -23.20
CA SER A 532 1.10 12.08 -22.90
C SER A 532 1.05 12.84 -21.56
N ARG A 533 2.16 12.88 -20.81
CA ARG A 533 2.25 13.39 -19.44
C ARG A 533 1.97 14.90 -19.27
N SER A 534 2.10 15.71 -20.32
CA SER A 534 1.85 17.16 -20.24
C SER A 534 0.40 17.55 -19.94
N LEU A 535 -0.54 16.59 -19.99
CA LEU A 535 -1.98 16.82 -19.84
C LEU A 535 -2.62 16.03 -18.69
N GLN A 536 -1.85 15.33 -17.84
CA GLN A 536 -2.36 14.26 -16.97
C GLN A 536 -1.82 14.28 -15.53
N SER A 537 -2.56 13.62 -14.60
CA SER A 537 -2.36 13.66 -13.14
C SER A 537 -1.08 12.95 -12.65
N MET A 538 -0.68 13.22 -11.41
CA MET A 538 0.50 12.60 -10.75
C MET A 538 0.45 11.06 -10.74
N GLU A 539 -0.75 10.49 -10.70
CA GLU A 539 -0.99 9.05 -10.73
C GLU A 539 -0.51 8.41 -12.03
N ILE A 540 -0.71 9.10 -13.16
CA ILE A 540 -0.31 8.59 -14.48
C ILE A 540 1.21 8.64 -14.65
N ARG A 541 1.86 9.65 -14.06
CA ARG A 541 3.32 9.67 -13.94
C ARG A 541 3.83 8.48 -13.13
N ALA A 542 3.19 8.17 -12.01
CA ALA A 542 3.56 6.99 -11.20
C ALA A 542 3.34 5.69 -11.99
N ALA A 543 2.24 5.57 -12.74
CA ALA A 543 1.97 4.42 -13.60
C ALA A 543 2.99 4.26 -14.73
N SER A 544 3.41 5.35 -15.38
CA SER A 544 4.47 5.32 -16.40
C SER A 544 5.79 4.79 -15.83
N ILE A 545 6.19 5.26 -14.65
CA ILE A 545 7.41 4.80 -13.97
C ILE A 545 7.26 3.33 -13.52
N LEU A 546 6.09 2.94 -13.00
CA LEU A 546 5.80 1.56 -12.60
C LEU A 546 5.93 0.58 -13.78
N LEU A 547 5.26 0.88 -14.91
CA LEU A 547 5.33 0.04 -16.10
C LEU A 547 6.75 0.02 -16.70
N LEU A 548 7.49 1.13 -16.59
CA LEU A 548 8.91 1.16 -16.97
C LEU A 548 9.71 0.16 -16.13
N ILE A 549 9.59 0.21 -14.80
CA ILE A 549 10.29 -0.70 -13.89
C ILE A 549 9.93 -2.16 -14.18
N ILE A 550 8.63 -2.47 -14.30
CA ILE A 550 8.15 -3.84 -14.58
C ILE A 550 8.67 -4.32 -15.94
N GLY A 551 8.59 -3.48 -16.98
CA GLY A 551 9.09 -3.81 -18.31
C GLY A 551 10.59 -4.09 -18.32
N THR A 552 11.37 -3.32 -17.56
CA THR A 552 12.83 -3.53 -17.43
C THR A 552 13.18 -4.77 -16.63
N LEU A 553 12.42 -5.09 -15.57
CA LEU A 553 12.62 -6.30 -14.79
C LEU A 553 12.38 -7.53 -15.67
N TRP A 554 11.26 -7.54 -16.41
CA TRP A 554 10.98 -8.61 -17.38
C TRP A 554 12.08 -8.71 -18.43
N TRP A 555 12.48 -7.59 -19.04
CA TRP A 555 13.56 -7.54 -20.02
C TRP A 555 14.81 -8.26 -19.50
N PHE A 556 15.25 -7.96 -18.28
CA PHE A 556 16.44 -8.60 -17.72
C PHE A 556 16.25 -10.05 -17.32
N SER A 557 15.17 -10.37 -16.59
CA SER A 557 14.93 -11.72 -16.06
C SER A 557 14.86 -12.76 -17.18
N ILE A 558 14.22 -12.41 -18.31
CA ILE A 558 14.07 -13.34 -19.43
C ILE A 558 15.42 -13.61 -20.10
N HIS A 559 16.20 -12.57 -20.37
CA HIS A 559 17.52 -12.74 -20.98
C HIS A 559 18.49 -13.46 -20.03
N TRP A 560 18.40 -13.20 -18.73
CA TRP A 560 19.18 -13.92 -17.73
C TRP A 560 18.89 -15.42 -17.77
N LEU A 561 17.61 -15.80 -17.60
CA LEU A 561 17.20 -17.20 -17.53
C LEU A 561 17.48 -17.94 -18.84
N GLU A 562 17.37 -17.25 -19.98
CA GLU A 562 17.73 -17.80 -21.28
C GLU A 562 19.23 -18.09 -21.40
N ILE A 563 20.08 -17.14 -20.95
CA ILE A 563 21.54 -17.32 -20.95
C ILE A 563 21.95 -18.43 -19.98
N GLU A 564 21.41 -18.43 -18.76
CA GLU A 564 21.72 -19.45 -17.75
C GLU A 564 21.37 -20.86 -18.23
N ARG A 565 20.28 -21.00 -18.96
CA ARG A 565 19.83 -22.31 -19.44
C ARG A 565 20.58 -22.82 -20.65
N PHE A 566 20.83 -21.97 -21.64
CA PHE A 566 21.36 -22.41 -22.93
C PHE A 566 22.86 -22.12 -23.11
N ALA A 567 23.45 -21.20 -22.35
CA ALA A 567 24.89 -21.00 -22.36
C ALA A 567 25.60 -22.00 -21.44
N SER A 568 26.74 -22.52 -21.88
CA SER A 568 27.62 -23.33 -21.04
C SER A 568 28.08 -22.55 -19.82
N PHE A 569 28.22 -23.23 -18.67
CA PHE A 569 28.61 -22.66 -17.37
C PHE A 569 29.75 -21.64 -17.47
N ASP A 570 30.82 -21.96 -18.20
CA ASP A 570 32.01 -21.11 -18.39
C ASP A 570 31.71 -19.73 -19.03
N TRP A 571 30.64 -19.64 -19.83
CA TRP A 571 30.28 -18.45 -20.61
C TRP A 571 29.08 -17.69 -20.03
N GLN A 572 28.41 -18.20 -19.00
CA GLN A 572 27.24 -17.56 -18.39
C GLN A 572 27.59 -16.18 -17.84
N THR A 573 28.71 -16.06 -17.11
CA THR A 573 29.21 -14.79 -16.56
C THR A 573 29.51 -13.77 -17.63
N PHE A 574 30.21 -14.18 -18.67
CA PHE A 574 30.52 -13.33 -19.81
C PHE A 574 29.23 -12.87 -20.51
N GLY A 575 28.29 -13.78 -20.76
CA GLY A 575 27.01 -13.50 -21.43
C GLY A 575 26.13 -12.51 -20.65
N ILE A 576 25.94 -12.74 -19.36
CA ILE A 576 25.12 -11.87 -18.48
C ILE A 576 25.71 -10.47 -18.42
N LEU A 577 27.00 -10.34 -18.14
CA LEU A 577 27.66 -9.02 -18.04
C LEU A 577 27.67 -8.27 -19.38
N THR A 578 27.74 -9.01 -20.49
CA THR A 578 27.66 -8.43 -21.83
C THR A 578 26.24 -7.94 -22.14
N HIS A 579 25.22 -8.71 -21.77
CA HIS A 579 23.82 -8.30 -21.88
C HIS A 579 23.53 -7.02 -21.05
N LEU A 580 24.02 -6.96 -19.80
CA LEU A 580 23.90 -5.78 -18.95
C LEU A 580 24.54 -4.55 -19.58
N LEU A 581 25.75 -4.69 -20.13
CA LEU A 581 26.48 -3.62 -20.83
C LEU A 581 25.71 -3.13 -22.06
N ILE A 582 25.30 -4.04 -22.95
CA ILE A 582 24.59 -3.71 -24.19
C ILE A 582 23.26 -3.01 -23.87
N THR A 583 22.50 -3.53 -22.90
CA THR A 583 21.20 -2.95 -22.52
C THR A 583 21.38 -1.55 -21.92
N SER A 584 22.42 -1.34 -21.11
CA SER A 584 22.76 -0.01 -20.55
C SER A 584 23.10 1.01 -21.64
N LEU A 585 23.89 0.62 -22.64
CA LEU A 585 24.21 1.47 -23.79
C LEU A 585 22.97 1.76 -24.65
N LEU A 586 22.14 0.75 -24.90
CA LEU A 586 20.91 0.87 -25.69
C LEU A 586 19.91 1.82 -25.03
N ILE A 587 19.70 1.70 -23.72
CA ILE A 587 18.82 2.61 -22.98
C ILE A 587 19.37 4.04 -22.97
N THR A 588 20.68 4.20 -22.83
CA THR A 588 21.32 5.52 -22.95
C THR A 588 21.09 6.11 -24.34
N ALA A 589 21.20 5.30 -25.41
CA ALA A 589 20.92 5.75 -26.77
C ALA A 589 19.44 6.12 -26.98
N ILE A 590 18.50 5.35 -26.42
CA ILE A 590 17.05 5.65 -26.46
C ILE A 590 16.76 6.95 -25.70
N GLU A 591 17.34 7.14 -24.52
CA GLU A 591 17.16 8.35 -23.73
C GLU A 591 17.60 9.59 -24.50
N VAL A 592 18.78 9.55 -25.12
CA VAL A 592 19.29 10.65 -25.96
C VAL A 592 18.41 10.85 -27.20
N ARG A 593 17.98 9.78 -27.87
CA ARG A 593 17.22 9.85 -29.13
C ARG A 593 15.80 10.36 -28.96
N PHE A 594 15.15 10.03 -27.85
CA PHE A 594 13.74 10.33 -27.58
C PHE A 594 13.54 11.37 -26.46
N ASN A 595 14.63 11.86 -25.86
CA ASN A 595 14.61 12.76 -24.69
C ASN A 595 13.76 12.19 -23.54
N TRP A 596 13.80 10.87 -23.35
CA TRP A 596 12.93 10.17 -22.40
C TRP A 596 13.54 10.19 -20.99
N GLN A 597 13.31 11.31 -20.27
CA GLN A 597 13.94 11.57 -18.98
C GLN A 597 13.63 10.55 -17.87
N ASP A 598 12.53 9.80 -17.95
CA ASP A 598 12.21 8.78 -16.94
C ASP A 598 13.14 7.55 -17.04
N LEU A 599 13.88 7.35 -18.15
CA LEU A 599 14.91 6.29 -18.25
C LEU A 599 16.08 6.49 -17.27
N ARG A 600 16.24 7.66 -16.66
CA ARG A 600 17.20 7.85 -15.56
C ARG A 600 16.97 6.90 -14.38
N TYR A 601 15.73 6.45 -14.16
CA TYR A 601 15.38 5.51 -13.09
C TYR A 601 15.87 4.07 -13.36
N TYR A 602 16.22 3.73 -14.61
CA TYR A 602 16.80 2.44 -14.96
C TYR A 602 18.26 2.29 -14.48
N ARG A 603 19.00 3.40 -14.43
CA ARG A 603 20.43 3.41 -14.13
C ARG A 603 20.81 2.85 -12.75
N PRO A 604 20.08 3.13 -11.65
CA PRO A 604 20.31 2.43 -10.38
C PRO A 604 19.94 0.96 -10.44
N LEU A 605 18.92 0.55 -11.21
CA LEU A 605 18.59 -0.88 -11.38
C LEU A 605 19.75 -1.64 -12.02
N TRP A 606 20.40 -1.07 -13.03
CA TRP A 606 21.58 -1.68 -13.65
C TRP A 606 22.72 -1.94 -12.64
N LEU A 607 23.03 -0.98 -11.75
CA LEU A 607 23.99 -1.19 -10.66
C LEU A 607 23.54 -2.27 -9.67
N VAL A 608 22.25 -2.29 -9.35
CA VAL A 608 21.67 -3.31 -8.47
C VAL A 608 21.83 -4.69 -9.10
N PHE A 609 21.58 -4.86 -10.40
CA PHE A 609 21.82 -6.12 -11.10
C PHE A 609 23.29 -6.55 -11.06
N LEU A 610 24.24 -5.63 -11.26
CA LEU A 610 25.66 -5.96 -11.14
C LEU A 610 26.04 -6.37 -9.71
N LEU A 611 25.45 -5.74 -8.70
CA LEU A 611 25.69 -6.07 -7.29
C LEU A 611 25.06 -7.41 -6.91
N LEU A 612 23.82 -7.67 -7.33
CA LEU A 612 23.16 -8.95 -7.16
C LEU A 612 23.93 -10.07 -7.85
N TYR A 613 24.49 -9.80 -9.03
CA TYR A 613 25.30 -10.80 -9.71
C TYR A 613 26.63 -11.07 -9.01
N ALA A 614 27.28 -10.04 -8.46
CA ALA A 614 28.46 -10.24 -7.62
C ALA A 614 28.14 -11.10 -6.37
N LEU A 615 26.96 -10.92 -5.77
CA LEU A 615 26.49 -11.78 -4.67
C LEU A 615 26.17 -13.21 -5.13
N TYR A 616 25.59 -13.38 -6.32
CA TYR A 616 25.36 -14.70 -6.91
C TYR A 616 26.67 -15.47 -7.12
N LEU A 617 27.71 -14.81 -7.63
CA LEU A 617 29.04 -15.40 -7.79
C LEU A 617 29.63 -15.85 -6.45
N PHE A 618 29.48 -15.03 -5.40
CA PHE A 618 29.91 -15.38 -4.04
C PHE A 618 29.23 -16.65 -3.53
N ASP A 619 27.91 -16.74 -3.66
CA ASP A 619 27.13 -17.90 -3.21
C ASP A 619 27.53 -19.20 -3.93
N HIS A 620 27.86 -19.11 -5.22
CA HIS A 620 28.26 -20.25 -6.05
C HIS A 620 29.78 -20.52 -6.01
N ASN A 621 30.51 -19.96 -5.04
CA ASN A 621 31.98 -20.08 -4.90
C ASN A 621 32.76 -19.75 -6.19
N SER A 622 32.19 -18.92 -7.05
CA SER A 622 32.77 -18.46 -8.32
C SER A 622 33.40 -17.09 -8.14
N HIS A 623 34.37 -16.73 -8.98
CA HIS A 623 35.09 -15.46 -8.85
C HIS A 623 34.80 -14.51 -10.02
N PRO A 624 34.76 -13.18 -9.79
CA PRO A 624 34.37 -12.20 -10.81
C PRO A 624 35.20 -12.22 -12.10
N PHE A 625 36.47 -12.65 -12.03
CA PHE A 625 37.37 -12.66 -13.20
C PHE A 625 37.42 -13.99 -13.95
N ALA A 626 36.58 -14.96 -13.59
CA ALA A 626 36.52 -16.26 -14.24
C ALA A 626 36.30 -16.14 -15.76
N HIS A 627 36.89 -17.06 -16.53
CA HIS A 627 36.67 -17.22 -17.98
C HIS A 627 36.69 -15.93 -18.80
N HIS A 628 37.68 -15.06 -18.58
CA HIS A 628 37.86 -13.77 -19.26
C HIS A 628 36.78 -12.71 -18.98
N ALA A 629 35.90 -12.92 -18.00
CA ALA A 629 34.88 -11.94 -17.59
C ALA A 629 35.47 -10.62 -17.08
N TRP A 630 36.74 -10.59 -16.66
CA TRP A 630 37.45 -9.36 -16.28
C TRP A 630 37.40 -8.28 -17.37
N ILE A 631 37.41 -8.68 -18.66
CA ILE A 631 37.30 -7.75 -19.79
C ILE A 631 35.94 -7.05 -19.76
N VAL A 632 34.87 -7.81 -19.55
CA VAL A 632 33.50 -7.30 -19.55
C VAL A 632 33.25 -6.42 -18.31
N TRP A 633 33.85 -6.76 -17.16
CA TRP A 633 33.85 -5.90 -15.97
C TRP A 633 34.53 -4.55 -16.21
N LEU A 634 35.68 -4.54 -16.93
CA LEU A 634 36.35 -3.29 -17.30
C LEU A 634 35.47 -2.42 -18.20
N PHE A 635 34.82 -3.01 -19.21
CA PHE A 635 33.89 -2.27 -20.07
C PHE A 635 32.66 -1.78 -19.33
N ASN A 636 32.09 -2.57 -18.41
CA ASN A 636 30.99 -2.12 -17.53
C ASN A 636 31.43 -0.95 -16.66
N GLY A 637 32.64 -1.00 -16.07
CA GLY A 637 33.21 0.11 -15.30
C GLY A 637 33.43 1.37 -16.13
N ALA A 638 33.97 1.24 -17.35
CA ALA A 638 34.17 2.35 -18.27
C ALA A 638 32.84 2.98 -18.74
N ALA A 639 31.86 2.14 -19.09
CA ALA A 639 30.51 2.59 -19.45
C ALA A 639 29.85 3.32 -18.29
N PHE A 640 29.94 2.77 -17.07
CA PHE A 640 29.39 3.40 -15.87
C PHE A 640 30.07 4.76 -15.57
N TYR A 641 31.39 4.84 -15.68
CA TYR A 641 32.16 6.09 -15.54
C TYR A 641 31.70 7.15 -16.57
N ALA A 642 31.55 6.76 -17.84
CA ALA A 642 31.10 7.66 -18.90
C ALA A 642 29.66 8.14 -18.68
N ILE A 643 28.76 7.24 -18.25
CA ILE A 643 27.35 7.55 -17.97
C ILE A 643 27.23 8.53 -16.80
N LEU A 644 27.99 8.34 -15.72
CA LEU A 644 28.00 9.27 -14.58
C LEU A 644 28.52 10.66 -14.97
N LYS A 645 29.63 10.71 -15.71
CA LYS A 645 30.19 11.96 -16.20
C LYS A 645 29.23 12.69 -17.15
N TRP A 646 28.51 11.94 -17.98
CA TRP A 646 27.48 12.49 -18.87
C TRP A 646 26.31 13.08 -18.07
N LEU A 647 25.84 12.41 -17.01
CA LEU A 647 24.75 12.87 -16.15
C LEU A 647 25.07 14.19 -15.45
N GLU A 648 26.27 14.29 -14.89
CA GLU A 648 26.71 15.49 -14.18
C GLU A 648 26.72 16.71 -15.12
N ASN A 649 27.11 16.49 -16.38
CA ASN A 649 27.18 17.55 -17.39
C ASN A 649 25.82 17.93 -18.00
N HIS A 650 24.87 16.99 -18.12
CA HIS A 650 23.63 17.20 -18.89
C HIS A 650 22.35 17.25 -18.05
N SER A 651 22.40 16.88 -16.76
CA SER A 651 21.20 16.74 -15.93
C SER A 651 21.40 17.21 -14.48
N PRO A 652 21.54 18.53 -14.23
CA PRO A 652 21.80 19.09 -12.90
C PRO A 652 20.66 18.87 -11.88
N GLU A 653 19.41 18.63 -12.31
CA GLU A 653 18.34 18.24 -11.39
C GLU A 653 18.51 16.83 -10.78
N SER A 654 19.41 16.00 -11.34
CA SER A 654 19.65 14.62 -10.91
C SER A 654 20.83 14.45 -9.94
N ILE A 655 21.41 15.55 -9.45
CA ILE A 655 22.59 15.55 -8.57
C ILE A 655 22.41 14.60 -7.36
N LEU A 656 21.21 14.52 -6.77
CA LEU A 656 20.95 13.63 -5.64
C LEU A 656 21.01 12.13 -6.01
N PHE A 657 20.56 11.78 -7.23
CA PHE A 657 20.65 10.41 -7.76
C PHE A 657 22.08 10.09 -8.19
N GLY A 658 22.78 11.01 -8.84
CA GLY A 658 24.20 10.86 -9.19
C GLY A 658 25.05 10.54 -7.95
N LYS A 659 24.84 11.28 -6.85
CA LYS A 659 25.46 11.04 -5.54
C LYS A 659 25.29 9.60 -5.03
N GLN A 660 24.11 9.00 -5.17
CA GLN A 660 23.85 7.62 -4.74
C GLN A 660 24.51 6.59 -5.65
N LEU A 661 24.54 6.84 -6.96
CA LEU A 661 25.21 5.99 -7.95
C LEU A 661 26.74 5.99 -7.77
N HIS A 662 27.34 7.13 -7.41
CA HIS A 662 28.75 7.22 -7.02
C HIS A 662 29.09 6.34 -5.81
N ALA A 663 28.17 6.21 -4.84
CA ALA A 663 28.36 5.36 -3.68
C ALA A 663 28.20 3.87 -4.00
N LEU A 664 27.12 3.49 -4.69
CA LEU A 664 26.85 2.10 -5.07
C LEU A 664 27.96 1.49 -5.93
N SER A 665 28.51 2.26 -6.86
CA SER A 665 29.59 1.80 -7.73
C SER A 665 30.92 1.55 -7.01
N LEU A 666 31.24 2.37 -6.01
CA LEU A 666 32.42 2.12 -5.18
C LEU A 666 32.25 0.82 -4.37
N TYR A 667 31.07 0.59 -3.78
CA TYR A 667 30.81 -0.65 -3.06
C TYR A 667 30.88 -1.87 -3.97
N LEU A 668 30.33 -1.77 -5.18
CA LEU A 668 30.45 -2.83 -6.19
C LEU A 668 31.92 -3.11 -6.52
N PHE A 669 32.74 -2.07 -6.74
CA PHE A 669 34.16 -2.23 -7.04
C PHE A 669 34.94 -2.86 -5.89
N ILE A 670 34.73 -2.38 -4.66
CA ILE A 670 35.34 -2.97 -3.44
C ILE A 670 34.89 -4.43 -3.27
N GLY A 671 33.59 -4.71 -3.49
CA GLY A 671 33.02 -6.05 -3.41
C GLY A 671 33.65 -7.01 -4.41
N ILE A 672 33.78 -6.62 -5.68
CA ILE A 672 34.42 -7.42 -6.73
C ILE A 672 35.88 -7.75 -6.36
N LEU A 673 36.65 -6.76 -5.91
CA LEU A 673 38.03 -6.97 -5.48
C LEU A 673 38.13 -7.89 -4.25
N ALA A 674 37.19 -7.75 -3.31
CA ALA A 674 37.14 -8.60 -2.12
C ALA A 674 36.83 -10.07 -2.49
N LEU A 675 35.87 -10.30 -3.39
CA LEU A 675 35.51 -11.64 -3.88
C LEU A 675 36.65 -12.30 -4.64
N GLU A 676 37.30 -11.56 -5.54
CA GLU A 676 38.40 -12.08 -6.34
C GLU A 676 39.59 -12.48 -5.45
N GLY A 677 39.98 -11.60 -4.52
CA GLY A 677 41.12 -11.94 -3.69
C GLY A 677 40.77 -12.94 -2.57
N GLN A 678 39.49 -13.11 -2.21
CA GLN A 678 39.05 -14.21 -1.34
C GLN A 678 39.32 -15.53 -2.06
N HIS A 679 38.89 -15.62 -3.33
CA HIS A 679 39.17 -16.76 -4.17
C HIS A 679 40.68 -17.02 -4.31
N TYR A 680 41.47 -15.97 -4.56
CA TYR A 680 42.93 -16.12 -4.65
C TYR A 680 43.54 -16.70 -3.37
N ALA A 681 43.10 -16.21 -2.21
CA ALA A 681 43.68 -16.60 -0.94
C ALA A 681 43.30 -18.01 -0.48
N THR A 682 42.06 -18.45 -0.71
CA THR A 682 41.64 -19.82 -0.43
C THR A 682 42.45 -20.83 -1.24
N HIS A 683 42.89 -20.46 -2.45
CA HIS A 683 43.70 -21.33 -3.32
C HIS A 683 45.20 -21.36 -2.98
N HIS A 684 45.72 -20.40 -2.20
CA HIS A 684 47.16 -20.28 -1.90
C HIS A 684 47.53 -20.54 -0.43
N TYR A 685 46.69 -21.27 0.31
CA TYR A 685 46.91 -21.68 1.72
C TYR A 685 47.19 -20.54 2.71
N LEU A 686 46.80 -19.30 2.38
CA LEU A 686 46.64 -18.25 3.38
C LEU A 686 45.42 -18.63 4.23
N ASP A 687 45.55 -18.55 5.56
CA ASP A 687 44.39 -18.71 6.44
C ASP A 687 43.29 -17.77 5.93
N TRP A 688 42.12 -18.31 5.59
CA TRP A 688 41.02 -17.58 4.96
C TRP A 688 40.62 -16.34 5.79
N VAL A 689 40.91 -16.42 7.08
CA VAL A 689 40.91 -15.36 8.08
C VAL A 689 41.81 -14.16 7.72
N ALA A 690 43.10 -14.39 7.51
CA ALA A 690 44.08 -13.34 7.27
C ALA A 690 43.88 -12.71 5.88
N ALA A 691 43.47 -13.56 4.94
CA ALA A 691 43.08 -13.16 3.60
C ALA A 691 41.86 -12.23 3.58
N SER A 692 40.74 -12.64 4.19
CA SER A 692 39.50 -11.85 4.21
C SER A 692 39.72 -10.45 4.82
N LEU A 693 40.59 -10.31 5.83
CA LEU A 693 40.98 -9.02 6.41
C LEU A 693 41.77 -8.11 5.46
N LEU A 694 42.83 -8.64 4.82
CA LEU A 694 43.61 -7.88 3.86
C LEU A 694 42.74 -7.38 2.69
N LEU A 695 41.75 -8.18 2.30
CA LEU A 695 40.84 -7.91 1.18
C LEU A 695 39.83 -6.80 1.40
N PHE A 696 39.32 -6.63 2.63
CA PHE A 696 38.44 -5.51 2.94
C PHE A 696 39.22 -4.25 3.34
N MET A 697 40.41 -4.39 3.94
CA MET A 697 41.18 -3.24 4.42
C MET A 697 42.02 -2.57 3.32
N LEU A 698 42.63 -3.32 2.40
CA LEU A 698 43.46 -2.74 1.34
C LEU A 698 42.67 -1.78 0.41
N PRO A 699 41.49 -2.13 -0.12
CA PRO A 699 40.72 -1.22 -0.98
C PRO A 699 40.20 0.01 -0.21
N VAL A 700 39.91 -0.13 1.08
CA VAL A 700 39.48 0.98 1.94
C VAL A 700 40.65 1.93 2.23
N ILE A 701 41.83 1.40 2.55
CA ILE A 701 43.06 2.18 2.78
C ILE A 701 43.51 2.87 1.49
N LEU A 702 43.55 2.14 0.38
CA LEU A 702 43.91 2.67 -0.94
C LEU A 702 42.87 3.68 -1.43
N GLY A 703 41.58 3.38 -1.25
CA GLY A 703 40.48 4.29 -1.56
C GLY A 703 40.58 5.58 -0.75
N GLN A 704 40.80 5.49 0.56
CA GLN A 704 40.96 6.67 1.43
C GLN A 704 42.19 7.50 1.04
N SER A 705 43.31 6.85 0.70
CA SER A 705 44.50 7.53 0.18
C SER A 705 44.23 8.26 -1.14
N LEU A 706 43.55 7.61 -2.09
CA LEU A 706 43.19 8.21 -3.39
C LEU A 706 42.19 9.36 -3.25
N ILE A 707 41.19 9.21 -2.38
CA ILE A 707 40.19 10.25 -2.11
C ILE A 707 40.84 11.48 -1.45
N ASN A 708 41.78 11.27 -0.52
CA ASN A 708 42.51 12.35 0.15
C ASN A 708 43.42 13.14 -0.81
N GLN A 709 43.91 12.51 -1.89
CA GLN A 709 44.76 13.18 -2.88
C GLN A 709 43.99 14.14 -3.81
N ARG A 710 42.66 14.00 -3.95
CA ARG A 710 41.77 14.88 -4.77
C ARG A 710 42.27 15.19 -6.19
N ARG A 711 43.01 14.28 -6.83
CA ARG A 711 43.69 14.54 -8.12
C ARG A 711 42.81 14.41 -9.37
N PHE A 712 41.81 13.55 -9.37
CA PHE A 712 41.04 13.19 -10.56
C PHE A 712 39.54 13.07 -10.26
N TRP A 713 38.72 13.20 -11.30
CA TRP A 713 37.27 12.95 -11.22
C TRP A 713 37.02 11.45 -10.99
N PRO A 714 36.11 11.03 -10.09
CA PRO A 714 35.13 11.83 -9.34
C PRO A 714 35.59 12.31 -7.95
N PHE A 715 36.82 11.99 -7.52
CA PHE A 715 37.30 12.31 -6.17
C PHE A 715 37.57 13.80 -5.95
N ASN A 716 37.86 14.59 -6.98
CA ASN A 716 37.98 16.04 -6.85
C ASN A 716 36.61 16.74 -6.64
N ALA A 717 35.57 16.30 -7.35
CA ALA A 717 34.24 16.90 -7.36
C ALA A 717 33.35 16.40 -6.20
N HIS A 718 33.57 15.15 -5.74
CA HIS A 718 32.70 14.50 -4.76
C HIS A 718 33.45 13.94 -3.54
N ALA A 719 34.66 14.45 -3.23
CA ALA A 719 35.49 14.01 -2.09
C ALA A 719 34.68 13.84 -0.79
N GLU A 720 33.83 14.83 -0.46
CA GLU A 720 33.04 14.83 0.77
C GLU A 720 32.02 13.68 0.82
N LEU A 721 31.42 13.33 -0.32
CA LEU A 721 30.50 12.20 -0.41
C LEU A 721 31.23 10.87 -0.20
N TYR A 722 32.40 10.73 -0.83
CA TYR A 722 33.28 9.57 -0.72
C TYR A 722 33.86 9.39 0.70
N LEU A 723 34.10 10.47 1.43
CA LEU A 723 34.62 10.41 2.81
C LEU A 723 33.51 10.23 3.87
N ASN A 724 32.35 10.88 3.71
CA ASN A 724 31.33 10.94 4.77
C ASN A 724 30.21 9.92 4.61
N THR A 725 29.75 9.68 3.39
CA THR A 725 28.57 8.81 3.14
C THR A 725 28.99 7.36 2.94
N LEU A 726 30.21 7.15 2.43
CA LEU A 726 30.74 5.85 2.06
C LEU A 726 31.57 5.18 3.15
N ALA A 727 32.23 5.95 4.01
CA ALA A 727 33.01 5.38 5.09
C ALA A 727 32.12 4.71 6.16
N LEU A 728 30.95 5.27 6.49
CA LEU A 728 30.13 4.76 7.60
C LEU A 728 29.70 3.29 7.43
N PRO A 729 29.16 2.83 6.27
CA PRO A 729 28.81 1.43 6.08
C PRO A 729 30.03 0.51 6.02
N LEU A 730 31.14 0.95 5.42
CA LEU A 730 32.39 0.19 5.41
C LEU A 730 32.97 0.03 6.82
N LEU A 731 32.87 1.06 7.65
CA LEU A 731 33.30 1.01 9.05
C LEU A 731 32.36 0.14 9.89
N LEU A 732 31.07 0.08 9.57
CA LEU A 732 30.12 -0.84 10.19
C LEU A 732 30.42 -2.29 9.78
N ILE A 733 30.75 -2.54 8.51
CA ILE A 733 31.19 -3.87 8.04
C ILE A 733 32.48 -4.26 8.76
N ILE A 734 33.48 -3.39 8.81
CA ILE A 734 34.72 -3.63 9.58
C ILE A 734 34.41 -3.87 11.06
N PHE A 735 33.48 -3.13 11.67
CA PHE A 735 33.08 -3.30 13.07
C PHE A 735 32.37 -4.64 13.33
N VAL A 736 31.38 -5.00 12.52
CA VAL A 736 30.66 -6.28 12.62
C VAL A 736 31.63 -7.42 12.41
N TRP A 737 32.47 -7.31 11.40
CA TRP A 737 33.50 -8.30 11.07
C TRP A 737 34.50 -8.47 12.23
N LEU A 738 34.99 -7.37 12.81
CA LEU A 738 35.87 -7.39 13.99
C LEU A 738 35.23 -8.13 15.18
N ILE A 739 33.91 -8.04 15.38
CA ILE A 739 33.22 -8.75 16.47
C ILE A 739 32.98 -10.22 16.11
N SER A 740 32.36 -10.48 14.96
CA SER A 740 32.00 -11.84 14.50
C SER A 740 33.22 -12.74 14.42
N PHE A 741 34.32 -12.21 13.88
CA PHE A 741 35.53 -12.98 13.70
C PHE A 741 36.26 -13.28 15.02
N ASN A 742 36.28 -12.30 15.94
CA ASN A 742 36.82 -12.49 17.28
C ASN A 742 36.01 -13.46 18.15
N LEU A 743 34.80 -13.85 17.76
CA LEU A 743 34.01 -14.87 18.45
C LEU A 743 34.14 -16.25 17.81
N ALA A 744 34.54 -16.32 16.54
CA ALA A 744 34.52 -17.54 15.74
C ALA A 744 35.88 -18.27 15.65
N SER A 745 37.00 -17.57 15.86
CA SER A 745 38.34 -18.14 15.68
C SER A 745 39.22 -18.02 16.92
N ALA A 746 39.89 -19.13 17.26
CA ALA A 746 40.89 -19.23 18.32
C ALA A 746 42.27 -18.64 17.94
N GLY A 747 42.45 -18.19 16.69
CA GLY A 747 43.68 -17.52 16.24
C GLY A 747 44.86 -18.44 15.94
N GLU A 748 44.60 -19.66 15.45
CA GLU A 748 45.62 -20.69 15.12
C GLU A 748 46.41 -20.41 13.81
N ALA A 749 46.17 -19.26 13.19
CA ALA A 749 46.48 -18.94 11.80
C ALA A 749 47.95 -19.05 11.37
N LEU A 750 48.94 -18.99 12.28
CA LEU A 750 50.37 -18.98 11.95
C LEU A 750 51.21 -19.49 13.13
N GLY A 751 51.23 -20.80 13.30
CA GLY A 751 52.13 -21.50 14.23
C GLY A 751 51.51 -21.87 15.57
N THR A 752 52.02 -22.95 16.17
CA THR A 752 51.54 -23.56 17.41
C THR A 752 51.80 -22.74 18.68
N PHE A 753 52.34 -21.52 18.55
CA PHE A 753 52.73 -20.68 19.68
C PHE A 753 51.86 -19.42 19.74
N TYR A 754 50.84 -19.43 20.58
CA TYR A 754 49.99 -18.27 20.81
C TYR A 754 50.65 -17.28 21.77
N LEU A 755 51.06 -16.11 21.25
CA LEU A 755 51.30 -14.91 22.05
C LEU A 755 50.07 -13.99 21.99
N PRO A 756 49.51 -13.58 23.14
CA PRO A 756 48.50 -12.52 23.17
C PRO A 756 49.01 -11.24 22.49
N LEU A 757 48.17 -10.59 21.69
CA LEU A 757 48.44 -9.32 20.99
C LEU A 757 49.47 -9.36 19.84
N LEU A 758 50.23 -10.45 19.68
CA LEU A 758 51.28 -10.58 18.65
C LEU A 758 51.01 -11.70 17.63
N ASN A 759 49.88 -12.39 17.72
CA ASN A 759 49.44 -13.30 16.67
C ASN A 759 48.86 -12.51 15.47
N THR A 760 48.82 -13.16 14.30
CA THR A 760 48.35 -12.58 13.04
C THR A 760 46.94 -12.00 13.15
N LEU A 761 46.06 -12.67 13.88
CA LEU A 761 44.68 -12.23 14.08
C LEU A 761 44.62 -10.93 14.87
N ASP A 762 45.34 -10.84 15.99
CA ASP A 762 45.38 -9.65 16.85
C ASP A 762 46.05 -8.48 16.14
N LEU A 763 47.14 -8.72 15.39
CA LEU A 763 47.79 -7.69 14.58
C LEU A 763 46.84 -7.13 13.51
N LEU A 764 46.09 -7.98 12.83
CA LEU A 764 45.11 -7.54 11.84
C LEU A 764 43.94 -6.78 12.50
N ALA A 765 43.44 -7.24 13.64
CA ALA A 765 42.43 -6.50 14.40
C ALA A 765 42.94 -5.11 14.80
N LEU A 766 44.20 -5.00 15.25
CA LEU A 766 44.86 -3.73 15.58
C LEU A 766 44.98 -2.82 14.34
N THR A 767 45.28 -3.36 13.15
CA THR A 767 45.28 -2.55 11.91
C THR A 767 43.88 -2.02 11.60
N GLY A 768 42.83 -2.81 11.78
CA GLY A 768 41.44 -2.38 11.64
C GLY A 768 41.05 -1.27 12.60
N PHE A 769 41.42 -1.42 13.88
CA PHE A 769 41.24 -0.35 14.88
C PHE A 769 42.03 0.91 14.52
N SER A 770 43.21 0.78 13.90
CA SER A 770 44.00 1.94 13.47
C SER A 770 43.34 2.72 12.31
N VAL A 771 42.72 2.02 11.35
CA VAL A 771 41.96 2.64 10.25
C VAL A 771 40.71 3.34 10.79
N LEU A 772 39.95 2.67 11.67
CA LEU A 772 38.79 3.25 12.37
C LEU A 772 39.17 4.51 13.16
N TYR A 773 40.29 4.46 13.90
CA TYR A 773 40.78 5.58 14.69
C TYR A 773 41.22 6.77 13.82
N GLN A 774 41.93 6.50 12.71
CA GLN A 774 42.32 7.54 11.76
C GLN A 774 41.11 8.21 11.12
N TRP A 775 40.08 7.43 10.78
CA TRP A 775 38.82 7.98 10.28
C TRP A 775 38.12 8.85 11.33
N LEU A 776 37.98 8.36 12.57
CA LEU A 776 37.37 9.11 13.69
C LEU A 776 38.11 10.41 14.00
N LYS A 777 39.43 10.45 13.76
CA LYS A 777 40.28 11.62 13.99
C LYS A 777 40.28 12.61 12.82
N SER A 778 39.94 12.19 11.60
CA SER A 778 39.93 13.06 10.42
C SER A 778 38.98 14.25 10.64
N ASP A 779 39.42 15.49 10.34
CA ASP A 779 38.66 16.71 10.62
C ASP A 779 37.75 17.07 9.43
N THR A 780 36.62 16.37 9.26
CA THR A 780 35.61 16.74 8.25
C THR A 780 34.61 17.70 8.88
N GLN A 781 34.91 19.00 8.81
CA GLN A 781 34.33 20.06 9.65
C GLN A 781 32.82 20.37 9.50
N ASN A 782 32.05 19.81 8.56
CA ASN A 782 30.72 20.38 8.24
C ASN A 782 29.46 19.52 8.39
N ALA A 783 29.50 18.27 8.89
CA ALA A 783 28.28 17.43 8.95
C ALA A 783 28.10 16.59 10.24
N ARG A 784 28.71 17.01 11.35
CA ARG A 784 28.94 16.15 12.52
C ARG A 784 28.17 16.55 13.78
N SER A 785 26.86 16.33 13.83
CA SER A 785 26.06 16.68 15.03
C SER A 785 25.49 15.49 15.83
N ILE A 786 25.36 14.29 15.26
CA ILE A 786 24.77 13.13 15.96
C ILE A 786 25.64 11.86 15.87
N ILE A 787 26.33 11.63 14.75
CA ILE A 787 27.09 10.40 14.49
C ILE A 787 28.39 10.32 15.30
N ASP A 788 29.01 11.45 15.65
CA ASP A 788 30.34 11.48 16.27
C ASP A 788 30.42 10.82 17.65
N ARG A 789 29.47 11.12 18.55
CA ARG A 789 29.51 10.52 19.90
C ARG A 789 29.21 9.02 19.84
N GLY A 790 28.22 8.64 19.03
CA GLY A 790 27.85 7.25 18.79
C GLY A 790 29.00 6.41 18.23
N ALA A 791 29.76 6.94 17.27
CA ALA A 791 30.89 6.25 16.67
C ALA A 791 32.04 6.01 17.66
N TRP A 792 32.33 6.97 18.55
CA TRP A 792 33.29 6.75 19.64
C TRP A 792 32.81 5.71 20.67
N TYR A 793 31.51 5.63 20.94
CA TYR A 793 30.95 4.57 21.81
C TYR A 793 31.04 3.19 21.15
N LEU A 794 30.67 3.09 19.87
CA LEU A 794 30.80 1.84 19.10
C LEU A 794 32.25 1.38 19.04
N PHE A 795 33.19 2.29 18.75
CA PHE A 795 34.62 1.98 18.79
C PHE A 795 35.06 1.44 20.15
N GLY A 796 34.60 2.04 21.25
CA GLY A 796 34.83 1.54 22.61
C GLY A 796 34.25 0.16 22.89
N ILE A 797 33.05 -0.14 22.37
CA ILE A 797 32.41 -1.46 22.48
C ILE A 797 33.20 -2.52 21.71
N ALA A 798 33.66 -2.24 20.48
CA ALA A 798 34.50 -3.18 19.73
C ALA A 798 35.85 -3.42 20.41
N LEU A 799 36.47 -2.39 20.98
CA LEU A 799 37.72 -2.54 21.72
C LEU A 799 37.52 -3.41 22.97
N PHE A 800 36.39 -3.25 23.67
CA PHE A 800 36.01 -4.09 24.79
C PHE A 800 35.77 -5.54 24.35
N ALA A 801 35.04 -5.78 23.26
CA ALA A 801 34.82 -7.12 22.72
C ALA A 801 36.13 -7.80 22.31
N PHE A 802 37.04 -7.07 21.64
CA PHE A 802 38.37 -7.53 21.30
C PHE A 802 39.19 -7.94 22.54
N ALA A 803 39.20 -7.10 23.58
CA ALA A 803 39.92 -7.43 24.82
C ALA A 803 39.38 -8.70 25.51
N ASN A 804 38.07 -8.93 25.47
CA ASN A 804 37.47 -10.18 25.95
C ASN A 804 37.89 -11.37 25.09
N ALA A 805 37.91 -11.23 23.77
CA ALA A 805 38.31 -12.28 22.84
C ALA A 805 39.78 -12.71 23.01
N VAL A 806 40.68 -11.75 23.26
CA VAL A 806 42.10 -12.03 23.60
C VAL A 806 42.22 -12.88 24.86
N ILE A 807 41.39 -12.61 25.89
CA ILE A 807 41.36 -13.38 27.13
C ILE A 807 40.81 -14.79 26.88
N LEU A 808 39.73 -14.93 26.10
CA LEU A 808 39.18 -16.23 25.75
C LEU A 808 40.18 -17.08 24.95
N ARG A 809 40.93 -16.47 24.03
CA ARG A 809 42.01 -17.15 23.29
C ARG A 809 43.16 -17.56 24.22
N LEU A 810 43.52 -16.71 25.19
CA LEU A 810 44.51 -17.05 26.22
C LEU A 810 44.06 -18.27 27.04
N LEU A 811 42.78 -18.33 27.45
CA LEU A 811 42.23 -19.48 28.17
C LEU A 811 42.18 -20.76 27.30
N TYR A 812 41.94 -20.63 26.00
CA TYR A 812 42.00 -21.77 25.07
C TYR A 812 43.42 -22.33 24.95
N HIS A 813 44.40 -21.48 24.67
CA HIS A 813 45.78 -21.93 24.39
C HIS A 813 46.59 -22.29 25.65
N TRP A 814 46.27 -21.72 26.82
CA TRP A 814 47.08 -21.86 28.04
C TRP A 814 46.36 -22.64 29.16
N TYR A 815 45.04 -22.84 29.06
CA TYR A 815 44.23 -23.57 30.04
C TYR A 815 43.35 -24.65 29.39
N ASP A 816 43.56 -24.97 28.11
CA ASP A 816 42.84 -25.99 27.33
C ASP A 816 41.30 -25.85 27.34
N ILE A 817 40.79 -24.63 27.52
CA ILE A 817 39.36 -24.36 27.49
C ILE A 817 38.89 -24.18 26.04
N TYR A 818 38.30 -25.21 25.45
CA TYR A 818 37.79 -25.20 24.08
C TYR A 818 37.05 -23.91 23.70
N TYR A 819 37.40 -23.38 22.52
CA TYR A 819 36.92 -22.09 22.00
C TYR A 819 35.47 -22.18 21.51
N SER A 820 34.51 -22.29 22.43
CA SER A 820 33.08 -22.33 22.12
C SER A 820 32.21 -21.60 23.14
N LEU A 821 31.17 -20.94 22.65
CA LEU A 821 30.26 -20.13 23.48
C LEU A 821 29.64 -20.91 24.65
N HIS A 822 29.20 -22.16 24.39
CA HIS A 822 28.58 -23.00 25.41
C HIS A 822 29.57 -23.35 26.54
N ILE A 823 30.82 -23.66 26.18
CA ILE A 823 31.85 -24.01 27.16
C ILE A 823 32.28 -22.78 27.97
N TRP A 824 32.40 -21.61 27.35
CA TRP A 824 32.72 -20.38 28.08
C TRP A 824 31.65 -20.01 29.11
N LEU A 825 30.37 -20.14 28.74
CA LEU A 825 29.26 -19.80 29.63
C LEU A 825 29.19 -20.73 30.85
N ASN A 826 29.55 -22.00 30.69
CA ASN A 826 29.48 -23.01 31.76
C ASN A 826 30.80 -23.18 32.53
N SER A 827 31.92 -22.68 32.00
CA SER A 827 33.23 -22.77 32.64
C SER A 827 33.36 -21.74 33.76
N SER A 828 33.45 -22.22 35.01
CA SER A 828 33.71 -21.38 36.19
C SER A 828 34.99 -20.54 36.02
N THR A 829 36.08 -21.15 35.56
CA THR A 829 37.36 -20.47 35.29
C THR A 829 37.21 -19.32 34.28
N THR A 830 36.41 -19.51 33.23
CA THR A 830 36.15 -18.47 32.23
C THR A 830 35.32 -17.33 32.83
N GLN A 831 34.26 -17.65 33.57
CA GLN A 831 33.39 -16.65 34.18
C GLN A 831 34.13 -15.81 35.23
N THR A 832 34.95 -16.44 36.07
CA THR A 832 35.77 -15.76 37.09
C THR A 832 36.83 -14.87 36.45
N THR A 833 37.56 -15.37 35.45
CA THR A 833 38.59 -14.59 34.74
C THR A 833 38.01 -13.34 34.09
N LEU A 834 36.86 -13.46 33.42
CA LEU A 834 36.16 -12.32 32.81
C LEU A 834 35.65 -11.32 33.85
N ALA A 835 35.12 -11.79 34.99
CA ALA A 835 34.63 -10.92 36.07
C ALA A 835 35.77 -10.12 36.73
N ILE A 836 36.93 -10.74 36.96
CA ILE A 836 38.13 -10.07 37.47
C ILE A 836 38.60 -9.01 36.46
N PHE A 837 38.68 -9.38 35.18
CA PHE A 837 39.09 -8.45 34.13
C PHE A 837 38.16 -7.23 34.03
N TRP A 838 36.84 -7.43 33.99
CA TRP A 838 35.86 -6.33 33.93
C TRP A 838 35.91 -5.43 35.17
N SER A 839 36.18 -6.01 36.35
CA SER A 839 36.34 -5.25 37.60
C SER A 839 37.57 -4.34 37.55
N LEU A 840 38.72 -4.89 37.14
CA LEU A 840 39.96 -4.12 37.00
C LEU A 840 39.83 -3.04 35.92
N LEU A 841 39.21 -3.38 34.78
CA LEU A 841 38.98 -2.45 33.69
C LEU A 841 38.04 -1.31 34.10
N GLY A 842 36.95 -1.62 34.83
CA GLY A 842 36.02 -0.61 35.34
C GLY A 842 36.70 0.39 36.28
N VAL A 843 37.51 -0.09 37.22
CA VAL A 843 38.29 0.76 38.13
C VAL A 843 39.33 1.60 37.37
N ALA A 844 40.04 1.01 36.40
CA ALA A 844 41.01 1.72 35.58
C ALA A 844 40.37 2.85 34.75
N ILE A 845 39.21 2.59 34.13
CA ILE A 845 38.43 3.59 33.39
C ILE A 845 37.98 4.72 34.33
N MET A 846 37.46 4.41 35.52
CA MET A 846 37.03 5.43 36.48
C MET A 846 38.20 6.30 36.97
N LYS A 847 39.37 5.69 37.24
CA LYS A 847 40.60 6.41 37.60
C LYS A 847 41.09 7.31 36.45
N TRP A 848 41.04 6.83 35.22
CA TRP A 848 41.41 7.62 34.05
C TRP A 848 40.43 8.76 33.79
N ALA A 849 39.13 8.51 33.96
CA ALA A 849 38.07 9.51 33.82
C ALA A 849 38.22 10.66 34.83
N GLN A 850 38.65 10.35 36.05
CA GLN A 850 38.96 11.34 37.08
C GLN A 850 40.17 12.20 36.67
N LYS A 851 41.26 11.58 36.21
CA LYS A 851 42.47 12.30 35.74
C LYS A 851 42.19 13.17 34.51
N SER A 852 41.29 12.72 33.63
CA SER A 852 40.92 13.44 32.40
C SER A 852 39.71 14.37 32.54
N ALA A 853 39.09 14.45 33.72
CA ALA A 853 37.85 15.19 33.99
C ALA A 853 36.68 14.89 33.02
N LYS A 854 36.62 13.67 32.46
CA LYS A 854 35.61 13.26 31.47
C LYS A 854 34.50 12.45 32.13
N ARG A 855 33.38 13.09 32.43
CA ARG A 855 32.20 12.45 33.06
C ARG A 855 31.64 11.25 32.29
N THR A 856 31.72 11.25 30.96
CA THR A 856 31.26 10.13 30.13
C THR A 856 32.08 8.85 30.33
N LEU A 857 33.40 8.97 30.49
CA LEU A 857 34.28 7.84 30.82
C LEU A 857 34.00 7.33 32.24
N TRP A 858 33.72 8.23 33.19
CA TRP A 858 33.41 7.85 34.57
C TRP A 858 32.12 7.01 34.63
N LEU A 859 31.08 7.44 33.91
CA LEU A 859 29.81 6.71 33.81
C LEU A 859 29.97 5.34 33.13
N ALA A 860 30.82 5.25 32.11
CA ALA A 860 31.11 3.98 31.45
C ALA A 860 31.81 2.99 32.40
N GLY A 861 32.79 3.44 33.17
CA GLY A 861 33.46 2.61 34.18
C GLY A 861 32.54 2.16 35.29
N SER A 862 31.67 3.05 35.81
CA SER A 862 30.68 2.68 36.83
C SER A 862 29.63 1.69 36.31
N ALA A 863 29.19 1.85 35.06
CA ALA A 863 28.23 0.95 34.42
C ALA A 863 28.84 -0.46 34.22
N LEU A 864 30.12 -0.54 33.84
CA LEU A 864 30.82 -1.82 33.70
C LEU A 864 30.92 -2.55 35.05
N LEU A 865 31.24 -1.85 36.14
CA LEU A 865 31.27 -2.44 37.49
C LEU A 865 29.89 -2.91 37.95
N ALA A 866 28.84 -2.11 37.71
CA ALA A 866 27.46 -2.54 37.98
C ALA A 866 27.08 -3.80 37.19
N LEU A 867 27.54 -3.91 35.93
CA LEU A 867 27.31 -5.08 35.09
C LEU A 867 28.03 -6.32 35.62
N VAL A 868 29.28 -6.22 36.10
CA VAL A 868 29.96 -7.34 36.79
C VAL A 868 29.16 -7.83 37.97
N VAL A 869 28.66 -6.90 38.78
CA VAL A 869 27.90 -7.22 39.98
C VAL A 869 26.56 -7.89 39.64
N ILE A 870 25.87 -7.45 38.59
CA ILE A 870 24.67 -8.11 38.05
C ILE A 870 25.03 -9.49 37.48
N LYS A 871 26.16 -9.64 36.80
CA LYS A 871 26.60 -10.92 36.23
C LYS A 871 26.88 -11.96 37.33
N LEU A 872 27.62 -11.58 38.38
CA LEU A 872 27.83 -12.41 39.57
C LEU A 872 26.47 -12.83 40.16
N PHE A 873 25.49 -11.92 40.14
CA PHE A 873 24.15 -12.23 40.63
C PHE A 873 23.41 -13.25 39.74
N ILE A 874 23.39 -13.07 38.43
CA ILE A 874 22.63 -13.94 37.51
C ILE A 874 23.18 -15.36 37.46
N PHE A 875 24.51 -15.52 37.44
CA PHE A 875 25.15 -16.83 37.32
C PHE A 875 25.27 -17.54 38.68
N ASP A 876 25.54 -16.84 39.79
CA ASP A 876 25.66 -17.47 41.12
C ASP A 876 24.32 -17.57 41.89
N LEU A 877 23.26 -16.83 41.55
CA LEU A 877 21.94 -16.97 42.22
C LEU A 877 20.95 -17.89 41.52
N SER A 878 21.27 -18.46 40.35
CA SER A 878 20.34 -19.36 39.65
C SER A 878 19.99 -20.61 40.49
N ASN A 879 20.81 -20.96 41.49
CA ASN A 879 20.61 -22.07 42.43
C ASN A 879 20.43 -21.67 43.90
N SER A 880 20.24 -20.39 44.23
CA SER A 880 20.10 -19.97 45.65
C SER A 880 18.71 -19.41 46.00
N GLY A 881 18.22 -19.81 47.17
CA GLY A 881 16.90 -19.44 47.68
C GLY A 881 16.72 -17.94 47.94
N THR A 882 15.46 -17.54 48.17
CA THR A 882 14.98 -16.15 48.24
C THR A 882 15.72 -15.23 49.21
N ILE A 883 16.36 -15.78 50.27
CA ILE A 883 17.12 -15.00 51.27
C ILE A 883 18.53 -14.66 50.80
N ALA A 884 19.21 -15.57 50.09
CA ALA A 884 20.51 -15.29 49.46
C ALA A 884 20.37 -14.13 48.45
N ARG A 885 19.22 -14.07 47.78
CA ARG A 885 18.83 -12.98 46.87
C ARG A 885 18.79 -11.60 47.54
N ILE A 886 18.23 -11.53 48.75
CA ILE A 886 18.12 -10.29 49.53
C ILE A 886 19.49 -9.85 50.06
N ILE A 887 20.31 -10.78 50.56
CA ILE A 887 21.66 -10.49 51.07
C ILE A 887 22.59 -10.05 49.93
N SER A 888 22.50 -10.67 48.76
CA SER A 888 23.22 -10.24 47.57
C SER A 888 22.80 -8.84 47.11
N PHE A 889 21.50 -8.50 47.11
CA PHE A 889 21.05 -7.13 46.79
C PHE A 889 21.62 -6.07 47.74
N ILE A 890 21.76 -6.38 49.02
CA ILE A 890 22.39 -5.50 50.02
C ILE A 890 23.90 -5.39 49.78
N GLY A 891 24.58 -6.50 49.48
CA GLY A 891 26.01 -6.53 49.16
C GLY A 891 26.36 -5.76 47.88
N VAL A 892 25.56 -5.91 46.82
CA VAL A 892 25.64 -5.14 45.57
C VAL A 892 25.49 -3.65 45.85
N GLY A 893 24.48 -3.28 46.65
CA GLY A 893 24.26 -1.90 47.08
C GLY A 893 25.45 -1.34 47.86
N GLY A 894 26.05 -2.13 48.75
CA GLY A 894 27.24 -1.75 49.52
C GLY A 894 28.47 -1.49 48.65
N ILE A 895 28.78 -2.38 47.69
CA ILE A 895 29.93 -2.23 46.79
C ILE A 895 29.79 -0.99 45.90
N LEU A 896 28.60 -0.72 45.37
CA LEU A 896 28.35 0.49 44.56
C LEU A 896 28.52 1.78 45.37
N ILE A 897 28.14 1.77 46.65
CA ILE A 897 28.36 2.90 47.58
C ILE A 897 29.86 3.10 47.85
N THR A 898 30.61 2.01 48.10
CA THR A 898 32.06 2.08 48.34
C THR A 898 32.82 2.61 47.11
N VAL A 899 32.47 2.15 45.90
CA VAL A 899 33.06 2.65 44.65
C VAL A 899 32.72 4.12 44.42
N GLY A 900 31.48 4.53 44.69
CA GLY A 900 31.04 5.93 44.59
C GLY A 900 31.76 6.87 45.58
N TYR A 901 32.22 6.35 46.72
CA TYR A 901 33.01 7.09 47.70
C TYR A 901 34.46 7.30 47.27
N PHE A 902 35.14 6.26 46.76
CA PHE A 902 36.56 6.36 46.38
C PHE A 902 36.80 7.05 45.03
N PHE A 903 35.82 7.02 44.12
CA PHE A 903 35.95 7.60 42.78
C PHE A 903 34.79 8.58 42.51
N PRO A 904 34.83 9.82 43.05
CA PRO A 904 33.73 10.77 42.88
C PRO A 904 33.59 11.27 41.42
N ILE A 905 32.37 11.66 41.03
CA ILE A 905 32.02 12.13 39.68
C ILE A 905 32.73 13.47 39.38
N PRO A 906 33.41 13.63 38.22
CA PRO A 906 33.99 14.91 37.82
C PRO A 906 32.93 16.02 37.65
N PRO A 907 33.21 17.27 38.07
CA PRO A 907 32.27 18.39 37.96
C PRO A 907 31.94 18.74 36.49
N GLN A 908 30.70 19.17 36.21
CA GLN A 908 30.31 19.64 34.88
C GLN A 908 31.02 20.96 34.56
N SER A 909 31.74 21.04 33.44
CA SER A 909 32.19 22.30 32.87
C SER A 909 30.95 23.13 32.50
N LYS A 910 30.63 24.15 33.31
CA LYS A 910 29.56 25.09 32.98
C LYS A 910 29.93 25.83 31.69
N PRO A 911 29.06 25.87 30.66
CA PRO A 911 29.27 26.76 29.54
C PRO A 911 29.29 28.21 30.07
N PRO A 912 30.13 29.11 29.52
CA PRO A 912 30.20 30.48 29.99
C PRO A 912 28.82 31.11 29.85
N ILE A 913 28.27 31.57 30.97
CA ILE A 913 27.00 32.29 31.01
C ILE A 913 27.24 33.62 30.29
N LYS A 914 26.67 33.80 29.10
CA LYS A 914 26.54 35.12 28.50
C LYS A 914 25.63 35.95 29.41
N ASN A 915 26.17 37.03 29.98
CA ASN A 915 25.41 37.99 30.78
C ASN A 915 24.28 38.60 29.93
N PRO A 916 23.01 38.60 30.39
CA PRO A 916 21.89 39.24 29.69
C PRO A 916 21.84 40.78 29.83
N ALA A 917 22.92 41.44 30.28
CA ALA A 917 22.91 42.87 30.65
C ALA A 917 23.48 43.81 29.58
N GLU A 918 23.85 43.31 28.41
CA GLU A 918 24.29 44.14 27.28
C GLU A 918 23.43 43.79 26.05
N GLU A 919 22.27 44.43 25.93
CA GLU A 919 21.48 44.68 24.71
C GLU A 919 20.06 45.10 25.17
N SER A 920 19.88 46.30 25.71
CA SER A 920 19.64 47.51 24.92
C SER A 920 19.45 48.70 25.90
N PRO A 921 19.88 49.92 25.55
CA PRO A 921 19.05 50.75 24.67
C PRO A 921 19.89 51.61 23.72
N ASN A 922 19.60 51.49 22.42
CA ASN A 922 19.47 52.67 21.57
C ASN A 922 18.71 52.28 20.29
N LYS A 923 17.45 52.72 20.26
CA LYS A 923 16.79 53.23 19.05
C LYS A 923 17.34 54.65 18.78
N PRO A 924 17.28 55.20 17.56
CA PRO A 924 16.28 54.96 16.50
C PRO A 924 16.67 53.89 15.49
#